data_AF-A0A8H4M3D6-F1
#
_entry.id   AF-A0A8H4M3D6-F1
#
_cell.length_a   1.000
_cell.length_b   1.000
_cell.length_c   1.000
_cell.angle_alpha   90.00
_cell.angle_beta   90.00
_cell.angle_gamma   90.00
#
_symmetry.space_group_name_H-M   'P 1'
#
loop_
_entity.id
_entity.type
_entity.pdbx_description
1 polymer ?
#
loop_
_entity_poly.entity_id
_entity_poly.type
_entity_poly.pdbx_seq_one_letter_code
_entity_poly.pdbx_strand_id
1 'polypeptide(L)'
;MKTTTASALLVALAATAAQARPVVDESYPYTGPAVPVGDWVDPTVNGNGKGFPRLVEPPAVKPATANPKNNVNVISLSYLPDGMHIHYQTPFGLGVTPSVKWGKHPKHLDRVAHGYTHTYDRTPPCSEIKAVTQCSQFFHEVSLDKLESGTTYYYQIPAANGTTQSEVLSFKTAQRAGDRRPFSVAVLNDMGYTNAGGSFKQLVKAANEGTAFAWHGGDISYADDWYSGILPCEDDWPLCYNGTSTELPGGGPIPDEYKKPLPAGEIPNQGGPQGGDMSVLYESNWDLWQQWLGNVTLKMPYMVLPGNHEAACAEFDGPGNALTAYLNNGVSNGTAPKANLTYYTCPPSQRNFTAYQHRFRMPGPETGGVGNFWYSFDYGLAHFISMDGETDFANSPEWPFQSDIKGNETHPKASETHITDSGPFGAVDGSFKDTKSYAQYKWLKNDLASVDRKKTPWVFVMSHRPMYSSAYSSYQKNLRVAFEQLFLQYGVDAYLSGHIHWYERMYPLGANGTIDSASIVNNHTYRTNPGKSITHIVNGMAGNIESHSEFSKGQGLQNITALLDTTHFGISKLTVLSEKEVKWEFIRGDDGSVGDHLTLRKEKTQCVLWVSSGDGRIKGYDWQVRDDCSFQSFLSRHGWTDADVTTNDNAGPSTKVKVVESVDERNEFFFPGFIDTHIHAPQFPNTGLFGSAGLLDWLNEYTFPLEASFGSKSDPNNQETDPKGTPPEGLRVYNQVVARTLAHGTTCASYFATIHVPATNALAAICHSRGQRAFIGRVCMDNRDQCPPYYVDQSADEGLNATKSTINYIRALDPKGALINPIITPRFAPSCSIHSLTGLGKLAASYNPPLHIQTHISETTEEIDLVHQLFPEATSYADVYDKAHLLTSRTILAHGVHLTHNERTLIRERGSKISHCPASNSALGSGLAPVRVMLDEGLTVGLGTDVSGGYSPSILEAARQACLVSRLLGYSTDFQEMTGNSTSTGHEKLSVEESLYLATRGGAAVVDMADDIGGFDKGMIWDAQLIELGAVNNNTVSPSDLAGVHGFAGRIPVKSGPVGNVNLFGNETWQEQIQKWMWSGDDRNVKNVWVQGKLVHTRN
;
A
#
# COMPACT_ATOMS: atom_id res chain seq x y z
N MET A 1 27.49 17.49 -61.31
CA MET A 1 28.92 17.85 -61.22
C MET A 1 29.23 18.28 -59.80
N LYS A 2 30.34 17.78 -59.24
CA LYS A 2 30.83 18.01 -57.86
C LYS A 2 31.37 19.43 -57.66
N THR A 3 31.35 19.93 -56.41
CA THR A 3 32.48 20.48 -55.60
C THR A 3 31.92 21.18 -54.33
N THR A 4 32.04 20.60 -53.13
CA THR A 4 33.11 20.67 -52.08
C THR A 4 32.99 21.82 -51.05
N THR A 5 32.69 21.42 -49.80
CA THR A 5 33.26 21.84 -48.50
C THR A 5 33.31 23.32 -48.08
N ALA A 6 32.58 23.64 -47.00
CA ALA A 6 33.12 24.29 -45.80
C ALA A 6 32.19 24.03 -44.60
N SER A 7 32.69 23.26 -43.63
CA SER A 7 32.15 23.14 -42.28
C SER A 7 32.70 24.27 -41.40
N ALA A 8 31.91 24.71 -40.41
CA ALA A 8 32.31 24.99 -39.02
C ALA A 8 31.76 26.32 -38.44
N LEU A 9 31.21 26.16 -37.23
CA LEU A 9 30.95 27.14 -36.16
C LEU A 9 29.83 28.19 -36.34
N LEU A 10 28.67 27.87 -35.75
CA LEU A 10 27.87 28.78 -34.91
C LEU A 10 26.76 27.96 -34.21
N VAL A 11 27.13 27.28 -33.12
CA VAL A 11 26.17 26.87 -32.09
C VAL A 11 26.73 27.42 -30.79
N ALA A 12 26.44 28.70 -30.55
CA ALA A 12 26.70 29.34 -29.27
C ALA A 12 25.71 28.79 -28.24
N LEU A 13 26.26 28.43 -27.08
CA LEU A 13 25.54 28.10 -25.87
C LEU A 13 24.53 29.20 -25.53
N ALA A 14 23.27 28.81 -25.37
CA ALA A 14 22.31 29.54 -24.57
C ALA A 14 21.66 28.51 -23.64
N ALA A 15 22.29 28.28 -22.49
CA ALA A 15 21.57 27.78 -21.34
C ALA A 15 20.69 28.94 -20.87
N THR A 16 19.46 29.02 -21.36
CA THR A 16 18.47 29.92 -20.75
C THR A 16 18.03 29.26 -19.46
N ALA A 17 18.71 29.58 -18.35
CA ALA A 17 18.12 29.39 -17.03
C ALA A 17 16.77 30.14 -16.98
N ALA A 18 15.83 29.68 -16.16
CA ALA A 18 14.74 30.54 -15.73
C ALA A 18 15.41 31.77 -15.11
N GLN A 19 15.21 32.96 -15.68
CA GLN A 19 15.83 34.17 -15.14
C GLN A 19 15.09 34.45 -13.81
N ALA A 20 15.69 34.09 -12.67
CA ALA A 20 15.29 34.65 -11.40
C ALA A 20 15.45 36.17 -11.54
N ARG A 21 14.33 36.90 -11.42
CA ARG A 21 14.39 38.34 -11.51
C ARG A 21 15.06 38.81 -10.23
N PRO A 22 16.11 39.61 -10.31
CA PRO A 22 16.83 39.92 -9.11
C PRO A 22 16.23 41.17 -8.43
N VAL A 23 14.90 41.20 -8.37
CA VAL A 23 14.14 42.25 -7.68
C VAL A 23 13.71 41.63 -6.37
N VAL A 24 13.99 42.29 -5.24
CA VAL A 24 13.38 41.91 -3.96
C VAL A 24 11.88 41.88 -4.19
N ASP A 25 11.28 40.71 -4.01
CA ASP A 25 9.83 40.58 -4.13
C ASP A 25 9.17 41.43 -3.04
N GLU A 26 8.68 42.62 -3.40
CA GLU A 26 7.97 43.51 -2.48
C GLU A 26 6.62 42.93 -2.02
N SER A 27 6.12 41.89 -2.70
CA SER A 27 4.88 41.16 -2.34
C SER A 27 5.06 40.34 -1.05
N TYR A 28 6.29 39.89 -0.78
CA TYR A 28 6.71 39.27 0.47
C TYR A 28 7.90 40.06 1.02
N PRO A 29 7.64 41.18 1.74
CA PRO A 29 8.71 41.98 2.29
C PRO A 29 9.62 41.10 3.13
N TYR A 30 10.93 41.20 2.93
CA TYR A 30 11.92 40.51 3.73
C TYR A 30 11.56 40.62 5.22
N THR A 31 11.08 39.51 5.80
CA THR A 31 10.69 39.42 7.22
C THR A 31 11.77 38.78 8.06
N GLY A 32 12.89 38.38 7.43
CA GLY A 32 14.09 38.00 8.13
C GLY A 32 14.73 39.19 8.87
N PRO A 33 15.75 38.94 9.70
CA PRO A 33 16.49 39.99 10.39
C PRO A 33 17.14 40.97 9.40
N ALA A 34 16.77 42.27 9.41
CA ALA A 34 17.22 43.31 8.46
C ALA A 34 18.56 42.97 7.76
N VAL A 35 18.56 42.65 6.45
CA VAL A 35 19.81 42.37 5.72
C VAL A 35 20.58 43.69 5.66
N PRO A 36 21.73 43.83 6.34
CA PRO A 36 22.43 45.09 6.39
C PRO A 36 23.43 45.12 5.24
N VAL A 37 22.93 45.11 3.99
CA VAL A 37 23.79 45.40 2.84
C VAL A 37 24.32 46.84 2.96
N GLY A 38 23.48 47.77 3.45
CA GLY A 38 23.82 49.19 3.58
C GLY A 38 24.88 49.55 4.64
N ASP A 39 25.06 48.74 5.67
CA ASP A 39 26.00 49.07 6.75
C ASP A 39 27.40 48.44 6.59
N TRP A 40 27.60 47.55 5.62
CA TRP A 40 28.95 47.25 5.12
C TRP A 40 29.57 48.46 4.40
N VAL A 41 28.75 49.48 4.12
CA VAL A 41 29.06 50.61 3.24
C VAL A 41 28.99 51.98 3.95
N ASP A 42 28.62 52.07 5.24
CA ASP A 42 28.70 53.32 6.04
C ASP A 42 30.11 53.52 6.62
N PRO A 43 30.87 54.54 6.19
CA PRO A 43 32.26 54.76 6.58
C PRO A 43 32.45 55.66 7.81
N THR A 44 31.40 55.99 8.59
CA THR A 44 31.53 56.95 9.71
C THR A 44 32.01 56.31 11.02
N VAL A 45 32.79 57.07 11.83
CA VAL A 45 33.34 56.66 13.14
C VAL A 45 32.27 56.28 14.20
N ASN A 46 31.00 56.56 13.94
CA ASN A 46 29.88 56.08 14.78
C ASN A 46 29.39 54.68 14.37
N GLY A 47 29.68 54.21 13.15
CA GLY A 47 29.70 52.81 12.76
C GLY A 47 30.92 52.16 13.39
N ASN A 48 30.71 51.40 14.46
CA ASN A 48 31.70 51.13 15.52
C ASN A 48 33.02 50.42 15.13
N GLY A 49 33.35 50.18 13.85
CA GLY A 49 34.59 49.51 13.43
C GLY A 49 34.81 48.15 14.10
N LYS A 50 33.74 47.50 14.60
CA LYS A 50 33.80 46.27 15.40
C LYS A 50 33.12 45.07 14.74
N GLY A 51 32.69 45.21 13.48
CA GLY A 51 31.92 44.18 12.77
C GLY A 51 30.51 44.03 13.35
N PHE A 52 29.56 43.65 12.50
CA PHE A 52 28.20 43.36 12.96
C PHE A 52 28.19 42.17 13.94
N PRO A 53 27.29 42.17 14.93
CA PRO A 53 26.91 40.93 15.58
C PRO A 53 26.30 40.04 14.50
N ARG A 54 26.97 38.93 14.20
CA ARG A 54 26.39 37.86 13.38
C ARG A 54 24.98 37.56 13.90
N LEU A 55 24.07 37.10 13.05
CA LEU A 55 22.96 36.32 13.58
C LEU A 55 23.60 35.20 14.40
N VAL A 56 23.31 35.21 15.69
CA VAL A 56 23.92 34.27 16.62
C VAL A 56 22.83 33.29 16.97
N GLU A 57 22.89 32.13 16.35
CA GLU A 57 22.12 31.01 16.83
C GLU A 57 22.86 30.35 18.00
N PRO A 58 22.13 29.89 19.03
CA PRO A 58 22.77 29.16 20.11
C PRO A 58 23.48 27.91 19.57
N PRO A 59 24.69 27.59 20.07
CA PRO A 59 25.34 26.36 19.68
C PRO A 59 24.53 25.15 20.14
N ALA A 60 24.65 24.03 19.41
CA ALA A 60 23.94 22.78 19.70
C ALA A 60 24.15 22.24 21.13
N VAL A 61 25.29 22.55 21.75
CA VAL A 61 25.53 22.29 23.18
C VAL A 61 25.75 23.58 23.95
N LYS A 62 25.07 23.73 25.08
CA LYS A 62 25.19 24.88 25.97
C LYS A 62 26.63 25.05 26.49
N PRO A 63 27.29 26.19 26.23
CA PRO A 63 28.63 26.45 26.75
C PRO A 63 28.66 26.52 28.29
N ALA A 64 29.76 26.05 28.91
CA ALA A 64 29.92 26.08 30.37
C ALA A 64 30.28 27.47 30.91
N THR A 65 30.79 28.35 30.05
CA THR A 65 31.18 29.72 30.42
C THR A 65 30.74 30.69 29.33
N ALA A 66 30.68 31.98 29.65
CA ALA A 66 30.35 33.03 28.68
C ALA A 66 31.42 33.22 27.59
N ASN A 67 32.65 32.73 27.79
CA ASN A 67 33.76 32.84 26.84
C ASN A 67 34.38 31.45 26.59
N PRO A 68 33.65 30.53 25.93
CA PRO A 68 34.15 29.18 25.69
C PRO A 68 35.37 29.21 24.77
N LYS A 69 36.36 28.36 25.06
CA LYS A 69 37.55 28.19 24.22
C LYS A 69 37.35 27.19 23.09
N ASN A 70 36.35 26.30 23.19
CA ASN A 70 35.92 25.34 22.18
C ASN A 70 34.49 24.90 22.56
N ASN A 71 33.66 24.49 21.60
CA ASN A 71 32.31 24.01 21.88
C ASN A 71 31.76 23.13 20.74
N VAL A 72 30.73 22.32 21.03
CA VAL A 72 29.99 21.61 19.99
C VAL A 72 28.90 22.53 19.45
N ASN A 73 29.05 22.96 18.20
CA ASN A 73 28.22 24.03 17.61
C ASN A 73 27.05 23.48 16.81
N VAL A 74 27.23 22.34 16.13
CA VAL A 74 26.21 21.70 15.29
C VAL A 74 26.17 20.22 15.64
N ILE A 75 24.96 19.65 15.66
CA ILE A 75 24.71 18.21 15.71
C ILE A 75 23.68 17.89 14.63
N SER A 76 23.94 16.87 13.83
CA SER A 76 23.00 16.35 12.84
C SER A 76 23.00 14.83 12.80
N LEU A 77 21.88 14.29 12.34
CA LEU A 77 21.58 12.87 12.32
C LEU A 77 21.24 12.45 10.89
N SER A 78 21.66 11.26 10.48
CA SER A 78 21.26 10.66 9.21
C SER A 78 21.16 9.14 9.33
N TYR A 79 20.26 8.54 8.55
CA TYR A 79 20.04 7.10 8.62
C TYR A 79 21.22 6.31 8.05
N LEU A 80 21.49 5.18 8.69
CA LEU A 80 22.18 4.02 8.11
C LEU A 80 21.16 2.92 7.81
N PRO A 81 21.44 1.96 6.91
CA PRO A 81 20.53 0.84 6.61
C PRO A 81 19.99 0.11 7.85
N ASP A 82 20.82 -0.05 8.89
CA ASP A 82 20.45 -0.66 10.17
C ASP A 82 20.90 0.20 11.37
N GLY A 83 20.94 1.52 11.23
CA GLY A 83 21.57 2.36 12.24
C GLY A 83 21.33 3.87 12.12
N MET A 84 22.27 4.64 12.70
CA MET A 84 22.26 6.10 12.71
C MET A 84 23.69 6.65 12.67
N HIS A 85 23.93 7.66 11.85
CA HIS A 85 25.10 8.52 12.00
C HIS A 85 24.80 9.69 12.93
N ILE A 86 25.78 10.04 13.73
CA ILE A 86 25.79 11.23 14.59
C ILE A 86 26.99 12.06 14.15
N HIS A 87 26.68 13.14 13.41
CA HIS A 87 27.64 14.13 12.97
C HIS A 87 27.64 15.31 13.94
N TYR A 88 28.81 15.82 14.30
CA TYR A 88 28.90 17.04 15.09
C TYR A 88 30.17 17.83 14.81
N GLN A 89 30.14 19.12 15.12
CA GLN A 89 31.16 20.06 14.66
C GLN A 89 31.77 20.86 15.81
N THR A 90 33.08 21.09 15.74
CA THR A 90 33.81 21.94 16.68
C THR A 90 34.79 22.91 15.98
N PRO A 91 35.07 24.08 16.58
CA PRO A 91 36.05 25.04 16.07
C PRO A 91 37.50 24.56 16.07
N PHE A 92 37.93 23.82 17.10
CA PHE A 92 39.35 23.49 17.32
C PHE A 92 39.63 21.99 17.49
N GLY A 93 38.65 21.14 17.18
CA GLY A 93 38.77 19.69 17.29
C GLY A 93 38.72 19.18 18.74
N LEU A 94 38.60 17.87 18.90
CA LEU A 94 38.45 17.23 20.21
C LEU A 94 39.78 16.82 20.86
N GLY A 95 40.89 16.81 20.12
CA GLY A 95 42.19 16.30 20.60
C GLY A 95 42.22 14.82 21.00
N VAL A 96 41.08 14.12 20.89
CA VAL A 96 40.88 12.69 21.16
C VAL A 96 39.95 12.13 20.08
N THR A 97 39.92 10.81 19.95
CA THR A 97 38.97 10.14 19.05
C THR A 97 37.53 10.51 19.43
N PRO A 98 36.71 11.02 18.47
CA PRO A 98 35.32 11.35 18.74
C PRO A 98 34.56 10.11 19.23
N SER A 99 33.66 10.31 20.19
CA SER A 99 32.88 9.22 20.75
C SER A 99 31.48 9.66 21.17
N VAL A 100 30.58 8.70 21.27
CA VAL A 100 29.21 8.88 21.76
C VAL A 100 28.89 7.78 22.76
N LYS A 101 28.38 8.15 23.94
CA LYS A 101 27.76 7.21 24.89
C LYS A 101 26.30 7.02 24.51
N TRP A 102 25.80 5.79 24.47
CA TRP A 102 24.44 5.51 24.02
C TRP A 102 23.79 4.30 24.70
N GLY A 103 22.46 4.24 24.62
CA GLY A 103 21.66 3.15 25.20
C GLY A 103 20.17 3.27 24.88
N LYS A 104 19.37 2.31 25.35
CA LYS A 104 17.90 2.30 25.16
C LYS A 104 17.13 3.10 26.22
N HIS A 105 17.82 3.62 27.24
CA HIS A 105 17.21 4.36 28.34
C HIS A 105 18.06 5.60 28.67
N PRO A 106 17.45 6.77 28.90
CA PRO A 106 18.18 8.04 29.06
C PRO A 106 19.11 8.10 30.27
N LYS A 107 18.90 7.23 31.27
CA LYS A 107 19.74 7.11 32.48
C LYS A 107 20.83 6.03 32.39
N HIS A 108 20.83 5.21 31.34
CA HIS A 108 21.72 4.05 31.18
C HIS A 108 22.34 4.06 29.78
N LEU A 109 23.43 4.83 29.62
CA LEU A 109 24.19 4.97 28.39
C LEU A 109 25.48 4.13 28.47
N ASP A 110 25.31 2.82 28.65
CA ASP A 110 26.41 1.89 28.99
C ASP A 110 27.29 1.50 27.79
N ARG A 111 26.90 1.89 26.57
CA ARG A 111 27.64 1.60 25.34
C ARG A 111 28.39 2.83 24.87
N VAL A 112 29.54 2.63 24.22
CA VAL A 112 30.34 3.70 23.63
C VAL A 112 30.66 3.34 22.18
N ALA A 113 30.39 4.26 21.27
CA ALA A 113 30.85 4.17 19.89
C ALA A 113 31.96 5.20 19.65
N HIS A 114 32.91 4.86 18.79
CA HIS A 114 34.02 5.71 18.40
C HIS A 114 33.92 6.05 16.92
N GLY A 115 34.40 7.24 16.58
CA GLY A 115 34.32 7.78 15.24
C GLY A 115 35.67 8.26 14.70
N TYR A 116 35.61 9.11 13.69
CA TYR A 116 36.79 9.82 13.17
C TYR A 116 36.50 11.32 13.00
N THR A 117 37.56 12.11 12.90
CA THR A 117 37.50 13.55 12.66
C THR A 117 38.12 13.87 11.32
N HIS A 118 37.52 14.78 10.58
CA HIS A 118 38.07 15.35 9.37
C HIS A 118 37.89 16.89 9.38
N THR A 119 38.56 17.57 8.47
CA THR A 119 38.59 19.03 8.34
C THR A 119 38.95 19.36 6.90
N TYR A 120 38.61 20.56 6.48
CA TYR A 120 39.17 21.19 5.29
C TYR A 120 39.78 22.55 5.68
N ASP A 121 40.57 23.16 4.79
CA ASP A 121 41.25 24.44 5.05
C ASP A 121 40.26 25.61 5.02
N ARG A 122 39.49 25.75 6.11
CA ARG A 122 38.56 26.87 6.35
C ARG A 122 39.30 28.21 6.28
N THR A 123 38.77 29.14 5.49
CA THR A 123 39.29 30.51 5.38
C THR A 123 38.19 31.49 5.78
N PRO A 124 38.39 32.36 6.79
CA PRO A 124 39.53 32.40 7.71
C PRO A 124 39.50 31.20 8.68
N PRO A 125 40.64 30.79 9.28
CA PRO A 125 40.62 29.74 10.30
C PRO A 125 39.86 30.18 11.56
N CYS A 126 39.31 29.23 12.32
CA CYS A 126 38.53 29.56 13.53
C CYS A 126 39.32 30.32 14.60
N SER A 127 40.65 30.27 14.57
CA SER A 127 41.52 31.02 15.50
C SER A 127 41.42 32.54 15.33
N GLU A 128 40.96 33.01 14.18
CA GLU A 128 40.78 34.44 13.88
C GLU A 128 39.35 34.91 14.15
N ILE A 129 38.45 33.98 14.50
CA ILE A 129 37.05 34.28 14.86
C ILE A 129 36.91 34.46 16.37
N LYS A 130 36.54 35.68 16.79
CA LYS A 130 36.36 36.03 18.21
C LYS A 130 35.27 35.20 18.92
N ALA A 131 34.21 34.83 18.21
CA ALA A 131 33.08 34.09 18.75
C ALA A 131 33.19 32.59 18.39
N VAL A 132 33.85 31.83 19.26
CA VAL A 132 34.13 30.40 19.07
C VAL A 132 32.85 29.54 18.90
N THR A 133 31.71 29.97 19.46
CA THR A 133 30.43 29.26 19.28
C THR A 133 29.78 29.46 17.91
N GLN A 134 30.36 30.30 17.05
CA GLN A 134 29.84 30.66 15.73
C GLN A 134 30.80 30.24 14.61
N CYS A 135 31.52 29.14 14.82
CA CYS A 135 32.62 28.72 13.96
C CYS A 135 32.71 27.19 13.91
N SER A 136 32.75 26.59 12.73
CA SER A 136 33.03 25.15 12.59
C SER A 136 34.20 24.94 11.65
N GLN A 137 35.17 24.12 12.08
CA GLN A 137 36.33 23.74 11.26
C GLN A 137 36.62 22.24 11.32
N PHE A 138 36.37 21.60 12.47
CA PHE A 138 36.54 20.16 12.65
C PHE A 138 35.18 19.47 12.68
N PHE A 139 35.06 18.40 11.91
CA PHE A 139 33.84 17.64 11.69
C PHE A 139 34.04 16.21 12.21
N HIS A 140 33.10 15.73 13.01
CA HIS A 140 33.22 14.49 13.77
C HIS A 140 32.10 13.53 13.39
N GLU A 141 32.48 12.32 12.94
CA GLU A 141 31.54 11.29 12.48
C GLU A 141 31.54 10.11 13.42
N VAL A 142 30.41 9.83 14.07
CA VAL A 142 30.22 8.63 14.91
C VAL A 142 29.03 7.83 14.40
N SER A 143 29.26 6.58 14.03
CA SER A 143 28.23 5.68 13.52
C SER A 143 27.77 4.69 14.59
N LEU A 144 26.46 4.48 14.69
CA LEU A 144 25.83 3.43 15.50
C LEU A 144 25.19 2.41 14.55
N ASP A 145 25.81 1.24 14.39
CA ASP A 145 25.35 0.16 13.52
C ASP A 145 24.50 -0.88 14.26
N LYS A 146 23.80 -1.75 13.52
CA LYS A 146 23.07 -2.91 14.05
C LYS A 146 22.07 -2.57 15.16
N LEU A 147 21.39 -1.45 15.01
CA LEU A 147 20.34 -1.00 15.91
C LEU A 147 19.01 -1.68 15.56
N GLU A 148 18.22 -1.95 16.58
CA GLU A 148 16.83 -2.41 16.38
C GLU A 148 16.02 -1.33 15.65
N SER A 149 15.28 -1.74 14.61
CA SER A 149 14.41 -0.87 13.80
C SER A 149 13.25 -0.27 14.60
N GLY A 150 12.80 0.92 14.24
CA GLY A 150 11.64 1.60 14.83
C GLY A 150 11.78 1.89 16.33
N THR A 151 13.00 1.90 16.86
CA THR A 151 13.32 1.96 18.29
C THR A 151 13.96 3.30 18.63
N THR A 152 13.57 3.87 19.77
CA THR A 152 14.19 5.10 20.29
C THR A 152 15.47 4.75 21.04
N TYR A 153 16.57 5.39 20.65
CA TYR A 153 17.84 5.34 21.36
C TYR A 153 18.19 6.70 21.93
N TYR A 154 18.90 6.69 23.05
CA TYR A 154 19.41 7.86 23.73
C TYR A 154 20.91 7.91 23.60
N TYR A 155 21.46 9.10 23.44
CA TYR A 155 22.87 9.30 23.23
C TYR A 155 23.39 10.59 23.87
N GLN A 156 24.69 10.65 24.10
CA GLN A 156 25.37 11.79 24.69
C GLN A 156 26.80 11.90 24.16
N ILE A 157 27.18 13.11 23.75
CA ILE A 157 28.53 13.45 23.32
C ILE A 157 29.34 13.84 24.57
N PRO A 158 30.42 13.11 24.92
CA PRO A 158 31.27 13.45 26.05
C PRO A 158 32.03 14.76 25.85
N ALA A 159 32.39 15.44 26.95
CA ALA A 159 33.28 16.59 26.90
C ALA A 159 34.71 16.18 26.49
N ALA A 160 35.34 16.97 25.61
CA ALA A 160 36.73 16.77 25.16
C ALA A 160 37.33 18.09 24.62
N ASN A 161 38.63 18.31 24.86
CA ASN A 161 39.37 19.54 24.47
C ASN A 161 38.57 20.86 24.67
N GLY A 162 38.14 21.11 25.90
CA GLY A 162 37.46 22.35 26.27
C GLY A 162 35.99 22.46 25.84
N THR A 163 35.43 21.45 25.16
CA THR A 163 33.98 21.36 24.91
C THR A 163 33.21 21.00 26.19
N THR A 164 31.91 21.22 26.16
CA THR A 164 30.98 20.73 27.17
C THR A 164 30.33 19.41 26.75
N GLN A 165 29.82 18.68 27.74
CA GLN A 165 29.04 17.47 27.50
C GLN A 165 27.65 17.85 26.98
N SER A 166 27.15 17.14 25.97
CA SER A 166 25.79 17.36 25.48
C SER A 166 24.74 16.97 26.52
N GLU A 167 23.52 17.48 26.38
CA GLU A 167 22.36 16.85 27.02
C GLU A 167 22.19 15.40 26.52
N VAL A 168 21.38 14.61 27.23
CA VAL A 168 20.99 13.29 26.73
C VAL A 168 19.96 13.51 25.63
N LEU A 169 20.41 13.35 24.39
CA LEU A 169 19.61 13.49 23.19
C LEU A 169 19.01 12.12 22.80
N SER A 170 18.06 12.13 21.88
CA SER A 170 17.44 10.89 21.39
C SER A 170 17.14 10.94 19.91
N PHE A 171 17.15 9.78 19.28
CA PHE A 171 16.67 9.59 17.91
C PHE A 171 15.84 8.31 17.82
N LYS A 172 15.06 8.17 16.75
CA LYS A 172 14.34 6.94 16.43
C LYS A 172 14.93 6.34 15.17
N THR A 173 15.26 5.06 15.20
CA THR A 173 15.75 4.33 14.02
C THR A 173 14.64 4.14 12.99
N ALA A 174 15.05 3.92 11.72
CA ALA A 174 14.12 3.66 10.64
C ALA A 174 13.19 2.48 10.95
N GLN A 175 11.93 2.56 10.50
CA GLN A 175 11.04 1.41 10.55
C GLN A 175 11.56 0.34 9.60
N ARG A 176 11.49 -0.94 10.01
CA ARG A 176 11.96 -2.04 9.17
C ARG A 176 11.18 -2.08 7.86
N ALA A 177 11.85 -2.40 6.75
CA ALA A 177 11.19 -2.70 5.48
C ALA A 177 10.01 -3.69 5.68
N GLY A 178 8.83 -3.32 5.17
CA GLY A 178 7.58 -4.08 5.33
C GLY A 178 6.75 -3.74 6.58
N ASP A 179 7.21 -2.83 7.44
CA ASP A 179 6.40 -2.29 8.53
C ASP A 179 5.28 -1.41 7.98
N ARG A 180 4.03 -1.75 8.31
CA ARG A 180 2.82 -1.13 7.75
C ARG A 180 2.35 0.10 8.52
N ARG A 181 3.04 0.50 9.58
CA ARG A 181 2.66 1.68 10.36
C ARG A 181 2.86 2.95 9.50
N PRO A 182 1.85 3.83 9.40
CA PRO A 182 1.99 5.06 8.64
C PRO A 182 3.13 5.94 9.16
N PHE A 183 3.75 6.70 8.26
CA PHE A 183 4.76 7.69 8.62
C PHE A 183 4.76 8.86 7.64
N SER A 184 5.31 9.99 8.09
CA SER A 184 5.46 11.20 7.27
C SER A 184 6.92 11.62 7.15
N VAL A 185 7.25 12.26 6.03
CA VAL A 185 8.56 12.83 5.68
C VAL A 185 8.34 14.29 5.32
N ALA A 186 9.22 15.17 5.80
CA ALA A 186 9.28 16.56 5.34
C ALA A 186 10.21 16.64 4.12
N VAL A 187 9.73 17.18 3.01
CA VAL A 187 10.49 17.32 1.76
C VAL A 187 10.65 18.81 1.45
N LEU A 188 11.88 19.25 1.24
CA LEU A 188 12.23 20.65 0.98
C LEU A 188 13.43 20.73 0.05
N ASN A 189 13.55 21.83 -0.67
CA ASN A 189 14.68 22.11 -1.54
C ASN A 189 14.88 23.63 -1.57
N ASP A 190 16.08 24.10 -1.88
CA ASP A 190 16.31 25.51 -2.19
C ASP A 190 15.95 26.42 -0.99
N MET A 191 16.43 26.03 0.21
CA MET A 191 15.97 26.61 1.47
C MET A 191 16.66 27.94 1.78
N GLY A 192 17.99 27.99 1.79
CA GLY A 192 18.71 29.10 2.40
C GLY A 192 18.19 29.39 3.82
N TYR A 193 18.34 30.62 4.32
CA TYR A 193 17.77 31.03 5.61
C TYR A 193 17.02 32.38 5.60
N THR A 194 17.15 33.15 4.52
CA THR A 194 16.69 34.54 4.42
C THR A 194 15.16 34.66 4.38
N ASN A 195 14.51 34.14 3.33
CA ASN A 195 13.05 34.20 3.16
C ASN A 195 12.35 32.95 3.73
N ALA A 196 13.12 31.96 4.17
CA ALA A 196 12.63 30.67 4.66
C ALA A 196 12.02 30.72 6.07
N GLY A 197 11.81 31.89 6.68
CA GLY A 197 11.28 32.00 8.05
C GLY A 197 9.94 31.28 8.26
N GLY A 198 9.01 31.38 7.30
CA GLY A 198 7.75 30.64 7.30
C GLY A 198 7.95 29.14 7.12
N SER A 199 8.72 28.74 6.12
CA SER A 199 9.06 27.33 5.84
C SER A 199 9.76 26.64 7.00
N PHE A 200 10.71 27.33 7.65
CA PHE A 200 11.42 26.85 8.84
C PHE A 200 10.49 26.65 10.02
N LYS A 201 9.54 27.57 10.24
CA LYS A 201 8.50 27.39 11.27
C LYS A 201 7.70 26.11 11.01
N GLN A 202 7.33 25.82 9.76
CA GLN A 202 6.63 24.57 9.42
C GLN A 202 7.54 23.34 9.58
N LEU A 203 8.83 23.45 9.26
CA LEU A 203 9.80 22.38 9.45
C LEU A 203 10.03 22.03 10.93
N VAL A 204 10.15 23.05 11.79
CA VAL A 204 10.24 22.89 13.26
C VAL A 204 8.95 22.25 13.80
N LYS A 205 7.78 22.67 13.30
CA LYS A 205 6.50 22.03 13.63
C LYS A 205 6.50 20.55 13.24
N ALA A 206 6.92 20.21 12.03
CA ALA A 206 7.01 18.84 11.55
C ALA A 206 7.94 17.98 12.43
N ALA A 207 9.08 18.51 12.85
CA ALA A 207 10.00 17.85 13.78
C ALA A 207 9.36 17.59 15.15
N ASN A 208 8.61 18.55 15.68
CA ASN A 208 7.91 18.42 16.97
C ASN A 208 6.74 17.42 16.92
N GLU A 209 6.10 17.28 15.76
CA GLU A 209 4.99 16.33 15.54
C GLU A 209 5.46 14.89 15.30
N GLY A 210 6.77 14.64 15.28
CA GLY A 210 7.33 13.30 15.11
C GLY A 210 7.41 12.83 13.65
N THR A 211 7.58 13.76 12.71
CA THR A 211 7.98 13.45 11.32
C THR A 211 9.24 12.59 11.32
N ALA A 212 9.28 11.58 10.44
CA ALA A 212 10.31 10.55 10.47
C ALA A 212 11.71 11.09 10.15
N PHE A 213 11.81 11.99 9.17
CA PHE A 213 13.02 12.71 8.77
C PHE A 213 12.68 13.89 7.85
N ALA A 214 13.63 14.81 7.69
CA ALA A 214 13.63 15.79 6.61
C ALA A 214 14.51 15.30 5.45
N TRP A 215 14.03 15.51 4.23
CA TRP A 215 14.72 15.17 2.98
C TRP A 215 14.93 16.44 2.15
N HIS A 216 16.17 16.93 2.13
CA HIS A 216 16.55 18.19 1.48
C HIS A 216 17.21 17.91 0.11
N GLY A 217 16.57 18.33 -0.98
CA GLY A 217 17.06 18.10 -2.34
C GLY A 217 18.03 19.12 -2.92
N GLY A 218 19.05 19.53 -2.16
CA GLY A 218 20.10 20.43 -2.65
C GLY A 218 19.74 21.91 -2.56
N ASP A 219 20.75 22.74 -2.83
CA ASP A 219 20.73 24.20 -2.66
C ASP A 219 20.40 24.59 -1.23
N ILE A 220 21.38 24.29 -0.38
CA ILE A 220 21.14 24.12 1.04
C ILE A 220 21.24 25.46 1.76
N SER A 221 22.42 26.08 1.72
CA SER A 221 22.71 27.28 2.51
C SER A 221 22.65 28.58 1.71
N TYR A 222 22.82 28.51 0.39
CA TYR A 222 23.06 29.66 -0.49
C TYR A 222 24.20 30.55 0.03
N ALA A 223 25.24 29.94 0.60
CA ALA A 223 26.39 30.68 1.12
C ALA A 223 27.16 31.44 0.04
N ASP A 224 27.04 30.98 -1.20
CA ASP A 224 27.59 31.52 -2.43
C ASP A 224 26.81 32.72 -2.99
N ASP A 225 25.50 32.78 -2.86
CA ASP A 225 24.74 33.96 -3.35
C ASP A 225 25.13 35.27 -2.66
N TRP A 226 25.72 35.20 -1.48
CA TRP A 226 26.25 36.37 -0.80
C TRP A 226 27.51 36.94 -1.49
N TYR A 227 28.05 36.25 -2.50
CA TYR A 227 29.02 36.80 -3.44
C TYR A 227 28.40 37.83 -4.40
N SER A 228 27.10 37.71 -4.73
CA SER A 228 26.40 38.55 -5.73
C SER A 228 26.09 39.98 -5.25
N GLY A 229 25.98 40.20 -3.94
CA GLY A 229 25.85 41.54 -3.34
C GLY A 229 27.13 42.40 -3.41
N ILE A 230 28.23 41.85 -3.94
CA ILE A 230 29.56 42.49 -4.04
C ILE A 230 30.04 42.58 -5.52
N LEU A 231 29.23 42.14 -6.49
CA LEU A 231 29.48 42.29 -7.94
C LEU A 231 29.05 43.68 -8.47
N PRO A 232 29.68 44.20 -9.55
CA PRO A 232 29.32 45.50 -10.12
C PRO A 232 27.87 45.50 -10.65
N CYS A 233 27.10 46.55 -10.35
CA CYS A 233 25.70 46.65 -10.75
C CYS A 233 25.52 46.86 -12.26
N GLU A 234 24.47 46.25 -12.82
CA GLU A 234 23.79 46.75 -14.00
C GLU A 234 22.74 47.81 -13.58
N ASP A 235 22.44 48.77 -14.46
CA ASP A 235 21.67 49.99 -14.18
C ASP A 235 20.19 49.76 -13.74
N ASP A 236 19.71 48.53 -13.79
CA ASP A 236 18.33 48.13 -13.53
C ASP A 236 18.13 47.42 -12.17
N TRP A 237 19.15 47.42 -11.30
CA TRP A 237 19.12 46.73 -10.01
C TRP A 237 18.84 47.68 -8.82
N PRO A 238 17.65 47.64 -8.16
CA PRO A 238 17.28 48.63 -7.14
C PRO A 238 17.95 48.46 -5.77
N LEU A 239 18.71 47.36 -5.55
CA LEU A 239 19.35 47.04 -4.26
C LEU A 239 20.80 46.55 -4.40
N CYS A 240 21.56 47.12 -5.34
CA CYS A 240 22.97 46.77 -5.55
C CYS A 240 23.92 47.94 -5.21
N TYR A 241 25.09 47.60 -4.64
CA TYR A 241 26.21 48.53 -4.46
C TYR A 241 27.14 48.48 -5.69
N ASN A 242 27.24 49.59 -6.42
CA ASN A 242 27.96 49.62 -7.69
C ASN A 242 29.48 49.68 -7.49
N GLY A 243 30.14 48.53 -7.62
CA GLY A 243 31.60 48.37 -7.63
C GLY A 243 32.38 49.07 -8.76
N THR A 244 31.77 49.93 -9.58
CA THR A 244 32.50 50.80 -10.53
C THR A 244 32.62 52.26 -10.11
N SER A 245 32.06 52.65 -8.95
CA SER A 245 32.28 54.00 -8.42
C SER A 245 33.55 54.07 -7.58
N THR A 246 34.47 54.97 -7.94
CA THR A 246 35.61 55.38 -7.10
C THR A 246 35.20 56.28 -5.93
N GLU A 247 33.92 56.34 -5.58
CA GLU A 247 33.40 57.18 -4.49
C GLU A 247 32.56 56.34 -3.52
N LEU A 248 32.87 56.47 -2.23
CA LEU A 248 32.15 55.84 -1.12
C LEU A 248 30.70 56.39 -1.03
N PRO A 249 29.75 55.66 -0.43
CA PRO A 249 28.40 56.16 -0.22
C PRO A 249 28.41 57.52 0.49
N GLY A 250 27.76 58.51 -0.12
CA GLY A 250 27.79 59.90 0.32
C GLY A 250 28.65 60.85 -0.52
N GLY A 251 29.29 60.37 -1.59
CA GLY A 251 30.01 61.23 -2.55
C GLY A 251 31.24 61.93 -1.97
N GLY A 252 31.82 61.35 -0.91
CA GLY A 252 33.03 61.87 -0.26
C GLY A 252 34.31 61.36 -0.92
N PRO A 253 35.42 62.13 -0.87
CA PRO A 253 36.71 61.66 -1.37
C PRO A 253 37.18 60.40 -0.62
N ILE A 254 37.78 59.45 -1.33
CA ILE A 254 38.40 58.25 -0.75
C ILE A 254 39.33 58.66 0.41
N PRO A 255 39.08 58.19 1.65
CA PRO A 255 39.92 58.49 2.80
C PRO A 255 41.37 58.03 2.54
N ASP A 256 42.36 58.84 2.90
CA ASP A 256 43.76 58.62 2.49
C ASP A 256 44.37 57.31 3.03
N GLU A 257 43.77 56.70 4.05
CA GLU A 257 44.10 55.36 4.54
C GLU A 257 43.82 54.22 3.54
N TYR A 258 42.89 54.40 2.59
CA TYR A 258 42.60 53.44 1.51
C TYR A 258 43.59 53.56 0.33
N LYS A 259 44.37 54.65 0.28
CA LYS A 259 45.35 54.92 -0.79
C LYS A 259 46.78 54.49 -0.41
N LYS A 260 46.99 54.01 0.82
CA LYS A 260 48.31 53.57 1.31
C LYS A 260 48.45 52.05 1.11
N PRO A 261 49.43 51.58 0.32
CA PRO A 261 49.71 50.16 0.19
C PRO A 261 50.03 49.52 1.54
N LEU A 262 49.69 48.24 1.69
CA LEU A 262 50.17 47.43 2.81
C LEU A 262 51.71 47.56 2.91
N PRO A 263 52.28 47.79 4.11
CA PRO A 263 53.71 47.70 4.37
C PRO A 263 54.36 46.47 3.72
N ALA A 264 55.55 46.65 3.14
CA ALA A 264 56.28 45.56 2.47
C ALA A 264 56.55 44.39 3.46
N GLY A 265 56.02 43.21 3.14
CA GLY A 265 56.12 42.01 3.98
C GLY A 265 54.91 41.75 4.87
N GLU A 266 53.91 42.63 4.88
CA GLU A 266 52.62 42.37 5.52
C GLU A 266 51.79 41.44 4.62
N ILE A 267 51.42 40.28 5.16
CA ILE A 267 50.48 39.36 4.51
C ILE A 267 49.11 40.07 4.54
N PRO A 268 48.39 40.18 3.41
CA PRO A 268 47.04 40.73 3.42
C PRO A 268 46.23 40.07 4.54
N ASN A 269 45.87 40.85 5.57
CA ASN A 269 45.23 40.32 6.76
C ASN A 269 43.71 40.40 6.62
N GLN A 270 43.08 39.39 7.20
CA GLN A 270 41.69 39.00 7.04
C GLN A 270 40.76 40.02 7.73
N GLY A 271 40.11 40.89 6.96
CA GLY A 271 38.99 41.72 7.42
C GLY A 271 39.32 43.12 7.94
N GLY A 272 40.41 43.73 7.48
CA GLY A 272 40.65 45.16 7.67
C GLY A 272 39.84 46.04 6.68
N PRO A 273 39.81 47.37 6.88
CA PRO A 273 39.12 48.32 5.99
C PRO A 273 39.60 48.28 4.52
N GLN A 274 40.68 47.55 4.23
CA GLN A 274 41.32 47.42 2.91
C GLN A 274 40.96 46.11 2.17
N GLY A 275 39.94 45.36 2.59
CA GLY A 275 39.41 44.21 1.84
C GLY A 275 38.75 43.17 2.74
N GLY A 276 37.43 43.05 2.66
CA GLY A 276 36.70 41.94 3.27
C GLY A 276 36.92 40.66 2.46
N ASP A 277 37.40 39.61 3.11
CA ASP A 277 37.62 38.32 2.47
C ASP A 277 36.26 37.61 2.28
N MET A 278 35.89 37.38 1.02
CA MET A 278 34.64 36.71 0.64
C MET A 278 34.51 35.30 1.25
N SER A 279 35.63 34.67 1.63
CA SER A 279 35.63 33.40 2.35
C SER A 279 35.04 33.47 3.75
N VAL A 280 35.18 34.61 4.42
CA VAL A 280 34.57 34.86 5.73
C VAL A 280 33.05 34.79 5.62
N LEU A 281 32.46 35.35 4.57
CA LEU A 281 31.01 35.38 4.36
C LEU A 281 30.47 33.98 4.05
N TYR A 282 31.09 33.29 3.10
CA TYR A 282 30.73 31.93 2.72
C TYR A 282 30.72 30.97 3.92
N GLU A 283 31.83 30.93 4.67
CA GLU A 283 31.94 30.04 5.83
C GLU A 283 31.00 30.44 6.96
N SER A 284 30.83 31.76 7.19
CA SER A 284 29.92 32.23 8.23
C SER A 284 28.46 31.93 7.90
N ASN A 285 28.07 31.94 6.63
CA ASN A 285 26.72 31.59 6.19
C ASN A 285 26.43 30.10 6.37
N TRP A 286 27.38 29.22 6.02
CA TRP A 286 27.26 27.79 6.33
C TRP A 286 27.15 27.54 7.84
N ASP A 287 28.01 28.18 8.64
CA ASP A 287 28.00 28.05 10.11
C ASP A 287 26.67 28.53 10.70
N LEU A 288 26.16 29.67 10.23
CA LEU A 288 24.89 30.24 10.65
C LEU A 288 23.71 29.33 10.28
N TRP A 289 23.63 28.91 9.01
CA TRP A 289 22.54 28.09 8.51
C TRP A 289 22.44 26.75 9.26
N GLN A 290 23.57 26.10 9.52
CA GLN A 290 23.57 24.83 10.27
C GLN A 290 23.22 25.00 11.74
N GLN A 291 23.61 26.11 12.38
CA GLN A 291 23.20 26.41 13.76
C GLN A 291 21.70 26.73 13.83
N TRP A 292 21.19 27.50 12.86
CA TRP A 292 19.77 27.84 12.72
C TRP A 292 18.89 26.58 12.60
N LEU A 293 19.35 25.58 11.87
CA LEU A 293 18.68 24.28 11.77
C LEU A 293 18.74 23.40 13.03
N GLY A 294 19.48 23.78 14.08
CA GLY A 294 19.68 22.95 15.27
C GLY A 294 18.38 22.46 15.91
N ASN A 295 17.32 23.29 15.91
CA ASN A 295 16.00 22.92 16.44
C ASN A 295 15.30 21.78 15.68
N VAL A 296 15.77 21.46 14.47
CA VAL A 296 15.30 20.40 13.60
C VAL A 296 16.25 19.20 13.68
N THR A 297 17.54 19.42 13.42
CA THR A 297 18.55 18.35 13.28
C THR A 297 18.84 17.62 14.60
N LEU A 298 18.54 18.23 15.75
CA LEU A 298 18.59 17.59 17.06
C LEU A 298 17.41 16.63 17.33
N LYS A 299 16.30 16.77 16.59
CA LYS A 299 15.04 16.06 16.86
C LYS A 299 14.70 14.98 15.83
N MET A 300 15.14 15.16 14.59
CA MET A 300 14.93 14.17 13.53
C MET A 300 16.13 14.10 12.57
N PRO A 301 16.34 12.96 11.91
CA PRO A 301 17.33 12.84 10.85
C PRO A 301 17.10 13.83 9.71
N TYR A 302 18.20 14.33 9.15
CA TYR A 302 18.23 15.34 8.10
C TYR A 302 19.06 14.81 6.93
N MET A 303 18.36 14.27 5.92
CA MET A 303 18.94 13.61 4.76
C MET A 303 19.11 14.63 3.63
N VAL A 304 20.30 14.76 3.05
CA VAL A 304 20.61 15.78 2.03
C VAL A 304 21.16 15.16 0.74
N LEU A 305 21.00 15.84 -0.38
CA LEU A 305 21.72 15.57 -1.65
C LEU A 305 22.26 16.91 -2.20
N PRO A 306 23.18 16.91 -3.18
CA PRO A 306 23.80 18.14 -3.68
C PRO A 306 22.91 18.88 -4.69
N GLY A 307 22.92 20.21 -4.64
CA GLY A 307 22.45 21.10 -5.71
C GLY A 307 23.58 21.92 -6.33
N ASN A 308 23.26 22.86 -7.21
CA ASN A 308 24.28 23.67 -7.88
C ASN A 308 24.93 24.71 -6.96
N HIS A 309 24.23 25.23 -5.95
CA HIS A 309 24.81 26.17 -4.98
C HIS A 309 25.81 25.50 -4.00
N GLU A 310 25.95 24.18 -4.08
CA GLU A 310 27.06 23.47 -3.45
C GLU A 310 28.34 23.47 -4.32
N ALA A 311 28.27 23.82 -5.60
CA ALA A 311 29.39 23.93 -6.57
C ALA A 311 30.04 25.33 -6.56
N ALA A 312 30.46 25.78 -5.38
CA ALA A 312 30.80 27.17 -5.07
C ALA A 312 31.89 27.87 -5.93
N CYS A 313 32.69 27.17 -6.74
CA CYS A 313 33.70 27.77 -7.62
C CYS A 313 33.37 27.72 -9.12
N ALA A 314 32.59 26.74 -9.57
CA ALA A 314 32.19 26.64 -10.98
C ALA A 314 31.33 27.84 -11.42
N GLU A 315 30.49 28.35 -10.53
CA GLU A 315 29.56 29.44 -10.82
C GLU A 315 30.26 30.82 -11.00
N PHE A 316 31.42 31.02 -10.35
CA PHE A 316 32.17 32.30 -10.38
C PHE A 316 33.27 32.38 -11.44
N ASP A 317 33.61 31.28 -12.11
CA ASP A 317 34.64 31.21 -13.16
C ASP A 317 34.06 30.96 -14.57
N GLY A 318 32.72 31.00 -14.70
CA GLY A 318 32.05 31.00 -16.00
C GLY A 318 32.44 32.21 -16.87
N PRO A 319 32.36 32.12 -18.21
CA PRO A 319 32.74 33.21 -19.11
C PRO A 319 31.83 34.44 -18.90
N GLY A 320 32.23 35.31 -17.98
CA GLY A 320 31.47 36.49 -17.55
C GLY A 320 31.80 36.98 -16.13
N ASN A 321 32.28 36.11 -15.24
CA ASN A 321 32.44 36.43 -13.82
C ASN A 321 33.92 36.68 -13.48
N ALA A 322 34.25 37.92 -13.08
CA ALA A 322 35.63 38.43 -12.97
C ALA A 322 36.08 38.67 -11.52
N LEU A 323 35.74 37.78 -10.59
CA LEU A 323 35.81 38.08 -9.15
C LEU A 323 37.23 38.01 -8.56
N THR A 324 38.12 37.17 -9.08
CA THR A 324 39.51 37.09 -8.57
C THR A 324 40.46 38.13 -9.17
N ALA A 325 40.02 38.95 -10.12
CA ALA A 325 40.87 39.95 -10.77
C ALA A 325 41.03 41.27 -10.00
N TYR A 326 40.20 41.55 -8.99
CA TYR A 326 40.11 42.89 -8.39
C TYR A 326 40.99 43.12 -7.15
N LEU A 327 41.69 42.11 -6.64
CA LEU A 327 42.41 42.19 -5.36
C LEU A 327 43.89 42.60 -5.47
N ASN A 328 44.33 43.25 -6.56
CA ASN A 328 45.71 43.78 -6.64
C ASN A 328 45.85 45.07 -7.47
N ASN A 329 45.95 46.22 -6.81
CA ASN A 329 46.28 47.53 -7.43
C ASN A 329 45.39 47.98 -8.61
N GLY A 330 44.13 47.55 -8.67
CA GLY A 330 43.22 47.94 -9.77
C GLY A 330 43.64 47.42 -11.13
N VAL A 331 44.48 46.38 -11.19
CA VAL A 331 44.91 45.71 -12.42
C VAL A 331 44.77 44.20 -12.25
N SER A 332 44.10 43.56 -13.21
CA SER A 332 44.06 42.09 -13.33
C SER A 332 45.48 41.52 -13.31
N ASN A 333 45.79 40.63 -12.36
CA ASN A 333 47.11 39.97 -12.27
C ASN A 333 47.33 38.91 -13.38
N GLY A 334 46.51 38.91 -14.44
CA GLY A 334 46.81 38.15 -15.65
C GLY A 334 47.63 39.02 -16.60
N THR A 335 48.91 38.68 -16.84
CA THR A 335 49.67 39.24 -17.97
C THR A 335 49.13 38.81 -19.35
N ALA A 336 47.93 38.26 -19.43
CA ALA A 336 47.31 37.76 -20.65
C ALA A 336 45.86 38.29 -20.79
N PRO A 337 45.46 38.78 -21.99
CA PRO A 337 44.15 39.39 -22.22
C PRO A 337 43.01 38.39 -21.99
N LYS A 338 42.06 38.74 -21.11
CA LYS A 338 40.70 38.18 -20.91
C LYS A 338 40.50 36.64 -20.85
N ALA A 339 41.54 35.81 -20.86
CA ALA A 339 41.38 34.38 -21.12
C ALA A 339 41.88 33.42 -20.02
N ASN A 340 42.52 33.88 -18.94
CA ASN A 340 43.14 32.97 -17.96
C ASN A 340 42.95 33.44 -16.49
N LEU A 341 41.74 33.74 -16.04
CA LEU A 341 41.39 33.31 -14.68
C LEU A 341 41.11 31.81 -14.84
N THR A 342 42.08 31.03 -14.39
CA THR A 342 42.00 29.59 -14.41
C THR A 342 41.46 29.19 -13.04
N TYR A 343 40.50 28.26 -13.01
CA TYR A 343 39.94 27.54 -11.86
C TYR A 343 40.76 27.55 -10.54
N TYR A 344 42.08 27.42 -10.66
CA TYR A 344 43.14 27.45 -9.66
C TYR A 344 43.17 28.64 -8.67
N THR A 345 42.28 29.64 -8.75
CA THR A 345 42.26 30.80 -7.84
C THR A 345 41.36 30.66 -6.62
N CYS A 346 40.51 29.63 -6.57
CA CYS A 346 39.66 29.36 -5.41
C CYS A 346 40.44 28.82 -4.18
N PRO A 347 40.22 29.39 -2.98
CA PRO A 347 40.68 28.78 -1.73
C PRO A 347 40.17 27.33 -1.62
N PRO A 348 40.97 26.39 -1.07
CA PRO A 348 40.53 24.99 -0.91
C PRO A 348 39.18 24.84 -0.21
N SER A 349 38.82 25.71 0.75
CA SER A 349 37.51 25.72 1.41
C SER A 349 36.31 25.99 0.50
N GLN A 350 36.53 26.65 -0.64
CA GLN A 350 35.48 27.09 -1.54
C GLN A 350 35.39 26.25 -2.82
N ARG A 351 36.29 25.28 -3.01
CA ARG A 351 36.22 24.37 -4.16
C ARG A 351 34.88 23.64 -4.18
N ASN A 352 34.48 23.21 -5.38
CA ASN A 352 33.15 22.66 -5.60
C ASN A 352 32.84 21.53 -4.62
N PHE A 353 31.68 21.61 -4.00
CA PHE A 353 31.14 20.65 -3.04
C PHE A 353 32.00 20.41 -1.79
N THR A 354 33.03 21.22 -1.50
CA THR A 354 33.90 21.01 -0.32
C THR A 354 33.11 21.14 0.98
N ALA A 355 32.44 22.27 1.19
CA ALA A 355 31.61 22.47 2.38
C ALA A 355 30.55 21.36 2.52
N TYR A 356 29.88 21.00 1.41
CA TYR A 356 28.87 19.93 1.36
C TYR A 356 29.41 18.55 1.80
N GLN A 357 30.58 18.16 1.30
CA GLN A 357 31.20 16.88 1.63
C GLN A 357 31.59 16.76 3.10
N HIS A 358 31.95 17.88 3.73
CA HIS A 358 32.46 17.88 5.09
C HIS A 358 31.40 18.20 6.16
N ARG A 359 30.36 18.95 5.82
CA ARG A 359 29.35 19.43 6.78
C ARG A 359 28.18 18.47 7.00
N PHE A 360 28.15 17.37 6.26
CA PHE A 360 27.14 16.32 6.35
C PHE A 360 27.78 14.93 6.26
N ARG A 361 27.06 13.92 6.74
CA ARG A 361 27.44 12.51 6.60
C ARG A 361 26.22 11.70 6.19
N MET A 362 26.17 11.28 4.93
CA MET A 362 25.11 10.43 4.39
C MET A 362 25.64 9.00 4.14
N PRO A 363 24.75 8.00 4.03
CA PRO A 363 25.16 6.59 3.99
C PRO A 363 25.66 6.12 2.61
N GLY A 364 26.25 6.99 1.78
CA GLY A 364 26.72 6.65 0.43
C GLY A 364 27.59 5.39 0.40
N PRO A 365 28.75 5.37 1.09
CA PRO A 365 29.60 4.18 1.12
C PRO A 365 28.88 2.92 1.63
N GLU A 366 28.02 3.06 2.65
CA GLU A 366 27.27 1.97 3.26
C GLU A 366 26.18 1.39 2.37
N THR A 367 25.69 2.15 1.39
CA THR A 367 24.63 1.73 0.45
C THR A 367 25.20 1.45 -0.95
N GLY A 368 26.53 1.39 -1.09
CA GLY A 368 27.22 1.20 -2.37
C GLY A 368 27.27 2.43 -3.27
N GLY A 369 26.80 3.58 -2.78
CA GLY A 369 26.92 4.89 -3.39
C GLY A 369 28.24 5.60 -3.04
N VAL A 370 28.29 6.93 -3.18
CA VAL A 370 29.52 7.72 -2.96
C VAL A 370 29.25 8.92 -2.05
N GLY A 371 29.99 8.95 -0.93
CA GLY A 371 30.01 10.08 0.00
C GLY A 371 28.61 10.56 0.36
N ASN A 372 28.36 11.86 0.12
CA ASN A 372 27.06 12.48 0.29
C ASN A 372 26.27 12.60 -1.03
N PHE A 373 26.82 12.20 -2.17
CA PHE A 373 26.28 12.54 -3.50
C PHE A 373 25.09 11.67 -3.90
N TRP A 374 25.18 10.36 -3.71
CA TRP A 374 24.06 9.45 -3.95
C TRP A 374 24.07 8.26 -3.02
N TYR A 375 22.88 7.88 -2.57
CA TYR A 375 22.63 6.83 -1.60
C TYR A 375 21.14 6.47 -1.55
N SER A 376 20.82 5.37 -0.88
CA SER A 376 19.43 4.92 -0.71
C SER A 376 19.19 4.37 0.70
N PHE A 377 17.93 4.31 1.13
CA PHE A 377 17.56 3.66 2.39
C PHE A 377 16.08 3.29 2.41
N ASP A 378 15.74 2.28 3.22
CA ASP A 378 14.36 1.87 3.46
C ASP A 378 13.79 2.55 4.71
N TYR A 379 12.51 2.90 4.65
CA TYR A 379 11.73 3.27 5.83
C TYR A 379 10.30 2.70 5.68
N GLY A 380 9.96 1.71 6.51
CA GLY A 380 8.63 1.11 6.52
C GLY A 380 8.25 0.50 5.16
N LEU A 381 7.26 1.09 4.48
CA LEU A 381 6.77 0.64 3.18
C LEU A 381 7.41 1.35 1.98
N ALA A 382 8.43 2.19 2.18
CA ALA A 382 9.04 2.94 1.09
C ALA A 382 10.57 2.79 1.04
N HIS A 383 11.09 2.78 -0.18
CA HIS A 383 12.50 2.87 -0.52
C HIS A 383 12.78 4.28 -1.05
N PHE A 384 13.76 4.97 -0.47
CA PHE A 384 14.13 6.35 -0.78
C PHE A 384 15.50 6.39 -1.44
N ILE A 385 15.62 7.13 -2.55
CA ILE A 385 16.85 7.24 -3.34
C ILE A 385 17.19 8.72 -3.53
N SER A 386 18.35 9.13 -3.02
CA SER A 386 18.98 10.42 -3.32
C SER A 386 20.00 10.23 -4.43
N MET A 387 19.91 11.02 -5.51
CA MET A 387 20.86 11.00 -6.61
C MET A 387 21.52 12.38 -6.81
N ASP A 388 22.66 12.36 -7.46
CA ASP A 388 23.38 13.55 -7.93
C ASP A 388 22.91 13.95 -9.34
N GLY A 389 22.31 15.14 -9.42
CA GLY A 389 21.83 15.76 -10.66
C GLY A 389 22.83 16.73 -11.32
N GLU A 390 24.04 16.87 -10.77
CA GLU A 390 24.99 17.93 -11.14
C GLU A 390 26.22 17.44 -11.91
N THR A 391 26.86 16.33 -11.51
CA THR A 391 28.21 15.97 -12.02
C THR A 391 28.35 14.55 -12.59
N ASP A 392 27.69 13.53 -12.02
CA ASP A 392 28.01 12.12 -12.28
C ASP A 392 27.12 11.43 -13.36
N PHE A 393 26.95 12.07 -14.51
CA PHE A 393 26.35 11.49 -15.73
C PHE A 393 26.79 12.21 -17.01
N ALA A 394 26.54 11.63 -18.19
CA ALA A 394 26.97 12.24 -19.44
C ALA A 394 26.23 13.54 -19.76
N ASN A 395 26.99 14.60 -20.08
CA ASN A 395 26.49 15.97 -20.32
C ASN A 395 25.79 16.57 -19.09
N SER A 396 26.30 16.27 -17.89
CA SER A 396 25.81 16.87 -16.66
C SER A 396 26.04 18.39 -16.62
N PRO A 397 25.24 19.14 -15.84
CA PRO A 397 25.21 20.60 -15.87
C PRO A 397 26.47 21.31 -15.37
N GLU A 398 27.23 20.72 -14.43
CA GLU A 398 28.42 21.36 -13.85
C GLU A 398 29.71 21.14 -14.67
N TRP A 399 29.57 20.62 -15.90
CA TRP A 399 30.64 20.45 -16.92
C TRP A 399 31.99 19.92 -16.40
N PRO A 400 32.06 18.98 -15.45
CA PRO A 400 33.23 18.96 -14.60
C PRO A 400 34.53 18.46 -15.28
N PHE A 401 34.43 17.84 -16.46
CA PHE A 401 35.55 17.36 -17.29
C PHE A 401 35.46 17.70 -18.76
N GLN A 402 34.30 18.14 -19.23
CA GLN A 402 34.06 18.30 -20.66
C GLN A 402 34.82 19.51 -21.24
N SER A 403 35.21 20.46 -20.38
CA SER A 403 36.11 21.58 -20.66
C SER A 403 37.58 21.20 -20.82
N ASP A 404 38.04 20.18 -20.09
CA ASP A 404 39.47 19.88 -19.93
C ASP A 404 39.98 18.79 -20.88
N ILE A 405 39.07 18.05 -21.51
CA ILE A 405 39.37 16.98 -22.48
C ILE A 405 39.47 17.55 -23.90
N LYS A 406 40.66 17.50 -24.51
CA LYS A 406 40.94 17.96 -25.88
C LYS A 406 41.27 16.77 -26.80
N GLY A 407 40.28 15.94 -27.11
CA GLY A 407 40.43 14.91 -28.15
C GLY A 407 39.68 13.60 -27.87
N ASN A 408 40.36 12.47 -28.12
CA ASN A 408 39.84 11.11 -27.89
C ASN A 408 40.23 10.56 -26.50
N GLU A 409 40.58 11.43 -25.54
CA GLU A 409 40.93 10.99 -24.19
C GLU A 409 39.71 10.37 -23.50
N THR A 410 39.92 9.26 -22.79
CA THR A 410 38.84 8.51 -22.12
C THR A 410 38.63 8.94 -20.67
N HIS A 411 39.68 9.46 -20.01
CA HIS A 411 39.65 10.02 -18.65
C HIS A 411 40.70 11.14 -18.48
N PRO A 412 40.38 12.24 -17.77
CA PRO A 412 41.40 13.09 -17.18
C PRO A 412 42.08 12.34 -16.04
N LYS A 413 43.39 12.52 -15.89
CA LYS A 413 44.15 11.92 -14.78
C LYS A 413 43.70 12.60 -13.47
N ALA A 414 43.72 11.89 -12.34
CA ALA A 414 43.40 12.49 -11.03
C ALA A 414 44.17 13.81 -10.77
N SER A 415 45.43 13.89 -11.23
CA SER A 415 46.25 15.12 -11.19
C SER A 415 45.71 16.32 -11.99
N GLU A 416 44.75 16.10 -12.87
CA GLU A 416 44.13 17.09 -13.77
C GLU A 416 42.75 17.55 -13.23
N THR A 417 42.20 16.91 -12.20
CA THR A 417 40.85 17.17 -11.65
C THR A 417 40.84 17.71 -10.21
N HIS A 418 41.93 17.53 -9.45
CA HIS A 418 42.09 17.96 -8.04
C HIS A 418 42.06 19.47 -7.81
N ILE A 419 42.14 20.26 -8.88
CA ILE A 419 42.10 21.70 -8.74
C ILE A 419 40.67 22.11 -8.40
N THR A 420 39.68 21.33 -8.87
CA THR A 420 38.27 21.71 -8.88
C THR A 420 37.33 20.98 -7.98
N ASP A 421 37.61 19.72 -7.70
CA ASP A 421 36.67 18.87 -6.96
C ASP A 421 35.25 18.93 -7.58
N SER A 422 35.13 19.17 -8.90
CA SER A 422 33.83 19.25 -9.60
C SER A 422 33.21 17.87 -9.92
N GLY A 423 33.77 16.75 -9.46
CA GLY A 423 33.29 15.39 -9.78
C GLY A 423 34.19 14.65 -10.80
N PRO A 424 33.68 13.69 -11.61
CA PRO A 424 32.68 12.77 -11.10
C PRO A 424 33.25 12.23 -9.80
N PHE A 425 32.44 12.25 -8.76
CA PHE A 425 32.90 11.77 -7.45
C PHE A 425 33.02 10.25 -7.46
N GLY A 426 32.30 9.60 -8.37
CA GLY A 426 32.35 8.17 -8.62
C GLY A 426 33.24 7.82 -9.80
N ALA A 427 33.70 6.57 -9.82
CA ALA A 427 34.49 6.07 -10.95
C ALA A 427 33.68 6.06 -12.26
N VAL A 428 34.33 6.45 -13.36
CA VAL A 428 33.82 6.23 -14.72
C VAL A 428 34.63 5.10 -15.34
N ASP A 429 33.96 4.02 -15.71
CA ASP A 429 34.59 2.85 -16.33
C ASP A 429 33.98 2.67 -17.73
N GLY A 430 34.68 3.23 -18.72
CA GLY A 430 34.23 3.40 -20.10
C GLY A 430 34.38 4.84 -20.60
N SER A 431 33.45 5.29 -21.44
CA SER A 431 33.46 6.64 -21.99
C SER A 431 32.66 7.60 -21.10
N PHE A 432 33.22 8.76 -20.75
CA PHE A 432 32.51 9.82 -20.04
C PHE A 432 31.30 10.38 -20.83
N LYS A 433 31.21 10.12 -22.13
CA LYS A 433 30.06 10.49 -22.98
C LYS A 433 28.90 9.49 -22.88
N ASP A 434 29.09 8.37 -22.21
CA ASP A 434 28.07 7.34 -22.00
C ASP A 434 27.74 7.25 -20.50
N THR A 435 26.53 7.68 -20.12
CA THR A 435 26.03 7.61 -18.74
C THR A 435 26.17 6.21 -18.14
N LYS A 436 26.09 5.13 -18.93
CA LYS A 436 26.22 3.76 -18.42
C LYS A 436 27.62 3.43 -17.88
N SER A 437 28.62 4.25 -18.20
CA SER A 437 29.99 4.11 -17.69
C SER A 437 30.15 4.62 -16.26
N TYR A 438 29.26 5.49 -15.78
CA TYR A 438 29.35 6.16 -14.49
C TYR A 438 28.94 5.24 -13.33
N ALA A 439 29.67 5.33 -12.21
CA ALA A 439 29.38 4.58 -10.99
C ALA A 439 27.96 4.85 -10.47
N GLN A 440 27.50 6.10 -10.51
CA GLN A 440 26.13 6.46 -10.11
C GLN A 440 25.09 5.67 -10.90
N TYR A 441 25.17 5.61 -12.23
CA TYR A 441 24.22 4.84 -13.04
C TYR A 441 24.26 3.34 -12.73
N LYS A 442 25.46 2.78 -12.60
CA LYS A 442 25.65 1.35 -12.29
C LYS A 442 25.07 1.02 -10.91
N TRP A 443 25.32 1.86 -9.91
CA TRP A 443 24.77 1.76 -8.56
C TRP A 443 23.25 1.85 -8.58
N LEU A 444 22.69 2.92 -9.16
CA LEU A 444 21.25 3.19 -9.21
C LEU A 444 20.48 2.05 -9.87
N LYS A 445 21.02 1.49 -10.95
CA LYS A 445 20.44 0.32 -11.60
C LYS A 445 20.42 -0.90 -10.69
N ASN A 446 21.48 -1.15 -9.92
CA ASN A 446 21.56 -2.29 -9.01
C ASN A 446 20.67 -2.10 -7.78
N ASP A 447 20.63 -0.89 -7.24
CA ASP A 447 19.81 -0.48 -6.12
C ASP A 447 18.31 -0.66 -6.44
N LEU A 448 17.83 -0.08 -7.55
CA LEU A 448 16.47 -0.26 -8.04
C LEU A 448 16.10 -1.73 -8.32
N ALA A 449 17.05 -2.52 -8.83
CA ALA A 449 16.85 -3.95 -9.06
C ALA A 449 16.77 -4.77 -7.76
N SER A 450 17.34 -4.27 -6.67
CA SER A 450 17.37 -4.95 -5.37
C SER A 450 16.10 -4.77 -4.54
N VAL A 451 15.26 -3.79 -4.89
CA VAL A 451 14.05 -3.44 -4.13
C VAL A 451 13.04 -4.59 -4.11
N ASP A 452 12.79 -5.15 -2.93
CA ASP A 452 11.70 -6.11 -2.70
C ASP A 452 10.36 -5.38 -2.52
N ARG A 453 9.62 -5.25 -3.63
CA ARG A 453 8.32 -4.55 -3.67
C ARG A 453 7.23 -5.18 -2.82
N LYS A 454 7.44 -6.37 -2.23
CA LYS A 454 6.55 -6.93 -1.21
C LYS A 454 6.77 -6.30 0.16
N LYS A 455 7.94 -5.73 0.42
CA LYS A 455 8.30 -5.04 1.68
C LYS A 455 8.24 -3.53 1.52
N THR A 456 8.85 -3.00 0.46
CA THR A 456 8.86 -1.57 0.13
C THR A 456 8.14 -1.35 -1.19
N PRO A 457 6.80 -1.42 -1.22
CA PRO A 457 6.02 -1.26 -2.45
C PRO A 457 6.25 0.09 -3.12
N TRP A 458 6.52 1.14 -2.34
CA TRP A 458 6.76 2.51 -2.79
C TRP A 458 8.24 2.77 -3.05
N VAL A 459 8.55 3.38 -4.20
CA VAL A 459 9.90 3.81 -4.55
C VAL A 459 9.88 5.29 -4.90
N PHE A 460 10.58 6.10 -4.10
CA PHE A 460 10.72 7.54 -4.29
C PHE A 460 12.15 7.90 -4.62
N VAL A 461 12.28 8.76 -5.61
CA VAL A 461 13.57 9.21 -6.11
C VAL A 461 13.61 10.73 -6.02
N MET A 462 14.70 11.27 -5.50
CA MET A 462 14.93 12.73 -5.47
C MET A 462 16.29 13.07 -6.09
N SER A 463 16.29 14.16 -6.82
CA SER A 463 17.44 14.79 -7.46
C SER A 463 17.21 16.29 -7.39
N HIS A 464 18.26 17.10 -7.29
CA HIS A 464 18.09 18.54 -7.22
C HIS A 464 17.37 19.11 -8.45
N ARG A 465 17.87 18.78 -9.65
CA ARG A 465 17.29 19.27 -10.91
C ARG A 465 16.07 18.47 -11.38
N PRO A 466 15.01 19.14 -11.88
CA PRO A 466 13.85 18.47 -12.46
C PRO A 466 14.11 17.81 -13.82
N MET A 467 13.44 16.69 -14.10
CA MET A 467 13.34 16.14 -15.48
C MET A 467 12.33 16.89 -16.34
N TYR A 468 11.32 17.47 -15.72
CA TYR A 468 10.22 18.20 -16.35
C TYR A 468 9.88 19.41 -15.50
N SER A 469 9.46 20.49 -16.13
CA SER A 469 8.87 21.67 -15.50
C SER A 469 8.34 22.59 -16.60
N SER A 470 7.48 23.54 -16.25
CA SER A 470 7.08 24.61 -17.16
C SER A 470 8.21 25.57 -17.52
N ALA A 471 9.25 25.67 -16.66
CA ALA A 471 10.52 26.26 -17.02
C ALA A 471 11.42 25.17 -17.60
N TYR A 472 11.87 25.35 -18.84
CA TYR A 472 12.64 24.34 -19.54
C TYR A 472 14.04 24.79 -19.95
N SER A 473 15.01 23.89 -19.79
CA SER A 473 16.43 24.11 -20.13
C SER A 473 17.03 22.84 -20.72
N SER A 474 18.23 22.95 -21.29
CA SER A 474 18.92 21.83 -21.95
C SER A 474 19.24 20.68 -21.00
N TYR A 475 19.49 20.95 -19.70
CA TYR A 475 19.83 19.92 -18.71
C TYR A 475 18.70 18.89 -18.53
N GLN A 476 17.44 19.30 -18.61
CA GLN A 476 16.28 18.41 -18.41
C GLN A 476 16.30 17.27 -19.42
N LYS A 477 16.68 17.57 -20.67
CA LYS A 477 16.84 16.56 -21.72
C LYS A 477 17.96 15.58 -21.36
N ASN A 478 19.09 16.07 -20.85
CA ASN A 478 20.22 15.23 -20.48
C ASN A 478 19.87 14.30 -19.30
N LEU A 479 19.17 14.79 -18.28
CA LEU A 479 18.66 13.99 -17.17
C LEU A 479 17.70 12.89 -17.64
N ARG A 480 16.75 13.22 -18.53
CA ARG A 480 15.82 12.23 -19.08
C ARG A 480 16.55 11.14 -19.86
N VAL A 481 17.49 11.52 -20.73
CA VAL A 481 18.33 10.57 -21.47
C VAL A 481 19.15 9.68 -20.53
N ALA A 482 19.63 10.23 -19.42
CA ALA A 482 20.43 9.50 -18.45
C ALA A 482 19.60 8.49 -17.65
N PHE A 483 18.41 8.87 -17.15
CA PHE A 483 17.75 8.13 -16.07
C PHE A 483 16.26 7.79 -16.29
N GLU A 484 15.51 8.49 -17.14
CA GLU A 484 14.05 8.30 -17.27
C GLU A 484 13.69 6.85 -17.62
N GLN A 485 14.40 6.27 -18.60
CA GLN A 485 14.15 4.89 -19.02
C GLN A 485 14.40 3.89 -17.87
N LEU A 486 15.42 4.16 -17.03
CA LEU A 486 15.74 3.31 -15.89
C LEU A 486 14.64 3.37 -14.84
N PHE A 487 14.10 4.56 -14.57
CA PHE A 487 13.01 4.76 -13.63
C PHE A 487 11.70 4.15 -14.09
N LEU A 488 11.37 4.28 -15.37
CA LEU A 488 10.22 3.58 -15.95
C LEU A 488 10.41 2.07 -15.84
N GLN A 489 11.57 1.53 -16.24
CA GLN A 489 11.85 0.09 -16.21
C GLN A 489 11.64 -0.54 -14.83
N TYR A 490 12.11 0.14 -13.77
CA TYR A 490 11.96 -0.35 -12.39
C TYR A 490 10.71 0.19 -11.68
N GLY A 491 9.86 0.93 -12.38
CA GLY A 491 8.57 1.42 -11.88
C GLY A 491 8.69 2.39 -10.71
N VAL A 492 9.58 3.37 -10.76
CA VAL A 492 9.64 4.46 -9.76
C VAL A 492 8.28 5.15 -9.66
N ASP A 493 7.77 5.37 -8.44
CA ASP A 493 6.41 5.89 -8.24
C ASP A 493 6.36 7.43 -8.34
N ALA A 494 7.35 8.11 -7.76
CA ALA A 494 7.50 9.56 -7.90
C ALA A 494 8.97 10.01 -7.95
N TYR A 495 9.20 11.06 -8.76
CA TYR A 495 10.44 11.80 -8.87
C TYR A 495 10.24 13.21 -8.30
N LEU A 496 11.02 13.56 -7.30
CA LEU A 496 10.95 14.83 -6.58
C LEU A 496 12.19 15.66 -6.92
N SER A 497 12.02 16.98 -7.02
CA SER A 497 13.13 17.90 -7.29
C SER A 497 12.91 19.31 -6.74
N GLY A 498 13.96 20.11 -6.76
CA GLY A 498 13.99 21.54 -6.43
C GLY A 498 14.42 22.38 -7.64
N HIS A 499 15.42 23.22 -7.45
CA HIS A 499 16.15 24.03 -8.42
C HIS A 499 15.36 25.18 -9.06
N ILE A 500 14.10 24.93 -9.40
CA ILE A 500 13.21 25.96 -9.94
C ILE A 500 12.36 26.46 -8.78
N HIS A 501 12.43 27.75 -8.50
CA HIS A 501 11.90 28.38 -7.29
C HIS A 501 10.39 28.61 -7.34
N TRP A 502 9.65 27.53 -7.56
CA TRP A 502 8.21 27.46 -7.43
C TRP A 502 7.78 26.06 -6.97
N TYR A 503 6.49 25.92 -6.67
CA TYR A 503 5.88 24.61 -6.53
C TYR A 503 5.19 24.24 -7.85
N GLU A 504 5.54 23.10 -8.42
CA GLU A 504 4.91 22.59 -9.64
C GLU A 504 4.62 21.09 -9.51
N ARG A 505 3.37 20.72 -9.75
CA ARG A 505 2.95 19.32 -9.86
C ARG A 505 2.53 19.03 -11.29
N MET A 506 3.11 17.99 -11.87
CA MET A 506 2.77 17.54 -13.22
C MET A 506 1.76 16.39 -13.17
N TYR A 507 1.05 16.20 -14.28
CA TYR A 507 0.30 14.96 -14.51
C TYR A 507 1.26 13.75 -14.56
N PRO A 508 0.79 12.51 -14.41
CA PRO A 508 1.64 11.33 -14.57
C PRO A 508 2.28 11.31 -15.96
N LEU A 509 3.61 11.34 -16.03
CA LEU A 509 4.35 11.44 -17.30
C LEU A 509 5.06 10.12 -17.61
N GLY A 510 4.79 9.58 -18.78
CA GLY A 510 5.61 8.55 -19.41
C GLY A 510 6.74 9.15 -20.25
N ALA A 511 7.46 8.27 -20.96
CA ALA A 511 8.63 8.64 -21.74
C ALA A 511 8.42 9.89 -22.61
N ASN A 512 9.39 10.81 -22.56
CA ASN A 512 9.37 12.08 -23.29
C ASN A 512 8.17 13.00 -22.96
N GLY A 513 7.57 12.88 -21.77
CA GLY A 513 6.58 13.83 -21.25
C GLY A 513 5.16 13.50 -21.72
N THR A 514 4.94 12.26 -22.15
CA THR A 514 3.63 11.80 -22.58
C THR A 514 2.71 11.68 -21.38
N ILE A 515 1.61 12.44 -21.34
CA ILE A 515 0.65 12.37 -20.24
C ILE A 515 -0.07 11.02 -20.26
N ASP A 516 -0.01 10.29 -19.16
CA ASP A 516 -0.75 9.04 -18.97
C ASP A 516 -2.15 9.34 -18.40
N SER A 517 -3.06 9.76 -19.27
CA SER A 517 -4.39 10.19 -18.86
C SER A 517 -5.20 9.10 -18.15
N ALA A 518 -4.93 7.83 -18.42
CA ALA A 518 -5.57 6.71 -17.74
C ALA A 518 -5.21 6.62 -16.25
N SER A 519 -4.06 7.17 -15.88
CA SER A 519 -3.57 7.22 -14.49
C SER A 519 -4.11 8.42 -13.72
N ILE A 520 -4.83 9.34 -14.37
CA ILE A 520 -5.45 10.49 -13.70
C ILE A 520 -6.86 10.09 -13.26
N VAL A 521 -7.07 9.90 -11.96
CA VAL A 521 -8.42 9.67 -11.41
C VAL A 521 -9.17 11.00 -11.30
N ASN A 522 -8.49 12.01 -10.77
CA ASN A 522 -8.94 13.40 -10.71
C ASN A 522 -7.73 14.32 -10.45
N ASN A 523 -7.97 15.62 -10.30
CA ASN A 523 -6.91 16.63 -10.10
C ASN A 523 -6.02 16.41 -8.87
N HIS A 524 -6.47 15.63 -7.88
CA HIS A 524 -5.77 15.36 -6.62
C HIS A 524 -5.57 13.86 -6.38
N THR A 525 -5.78 13.00 -7.38
CA THR A 525 -5.57 11.56 -7.23
C THR A 525 -5.04 10.95 -8.51
N TYR A 526 -3.85 10.33 -8.43
CA TYR A 526 -3.25 9.58 -9.52
C TYR A 526 -3.12 8.10 -9.15
N ARG A 527 -3.38 7.22 -10.13
CA ARG A 527 -3.00 5.80 -10.08
C ARG A 527 -1.54 5.68 -10.47
N THR A 528 -0.75 4.92 -9.74
CA THR A 528 0.62 4.58 -10.16
C THR A 528 0.56 3.59 -11.31
N ASN A 529 1.39 3.75 -12.34
CA ASN A 529 1.45 2.82 -13.48
C ASN A 529 2.90 2.38 -13.75
N PRO A 530 3.42 1.41 -12.97
CA PRO A 530 4.81 0.95 -13.08
C PRO A 530 5.15 0.52 -14.50
N GLY A 531 6.29 0.98 -15.03
CA GLY A 531 6.66 0.71 -16.43
C GLY A 531 6.16 1.74 -17.44
N LYS A 532 5.16 2.56 -17.09
CA LYS A 532 4.49 3.46 -18.04
C LYS A 532 4.64 4.93 -17.70
N SER A 533 4.42 5.33 -16.45
CA SER A 533 4.45 6.74 -16.05
C SER A 533 4.96 6.95 -14.62
N ILE A 534 5.52 8.14 -14.37
CA ILE A 534 6.08 8.57 -13.08
C ILE A 534 5.42 9.89 -12.69
N THR A 535 5.08 10.04 -11.42
CA THR A 535 4.62 11.34 -10.88
C THR A 535 5.83 12.24 -10.66
N HIS A 536 5.79 13.46 -11.19
CA HIS A 536 6.87 14.43 -11.02
C HIS A 536 6.39 15.64 -10.23
N ILE A 537 7.18 16.08 -9.25
CA ILE A 537 6.88 17.26 -8.43
C ILE A 537 8.16 18.08 -8.22
N VAL A 538 8.05 19.38 -8.49
CA VAL A 538 9.06 20.39 -8.19
C VAL A 538 8.63 21.17 -6.95
N ASN A 539 9.49 21.28 -5.96
CA ASN A 539 9.29 22.12 -4.79
C ASN A 539 10.59 22.87 -4.44
N GLY A 540 11.02 23.79 -5.31
CA GLY A 540 12.25 24.56 -5.12
C GLY A 540 12.05 25.91 -4.43
N MET A 541 10.96 26.08 -3.69
CA MET A 541 10.59 27.35 -3.08
C MET A 541 10.60 27.29 -1.55
N ALA A 542 11.61 26.70 -0.90
CA ALA A 542 11.62 26.71 0.57
C ALA A 542 11.98 28.09 1.16
N GLY A 543 12.59 29.00 0.39
CA GLY A 543 12.71 30.41 0.77
C GLY A 543 14.14 30.95 0.76
N ASN A 544 14.90 30.62 -0.28
CA ASN A 544 16.23 31.17 -0.49
C ASN A 544 16.21 32.68 -0.83
N ILE A 545 17.41 33.24 -1.03
CA ILE A 545 17.59 34.68 -1.25
C ILE A 545 17.27 35.12 -2.69
N GLU A 546 17.36 34.23 -3.68
CA GLU A 546 17.04 34.52 -5.09
C GLU A 546 15.53 34.73 -5.35
N SER A 547 14.69 34.34 -4.39
CA SER A 547 13.22 34.42 -4.48
C SER A 547 12.62 33.53 -5.58
N HIS A 548 11.35 33.73 -5.94
CA HIS A 548 10.63 32.90 -6.91
C HIS A 548 11.14 33.04 -8.34
N SER A 549 11.09 31.95 -9.11
CA SER A 549 11.46 31.95 -10.53
C SER A 549 10.37 32.58 -11.40
N GLU A 550 10.77 33.32 -12.44
CA GLU A 550 9.89 33.81 -13.51
C GLU A 550 10.06 32.99 -14.80
N PHE A 551 9.06 33.03 -15.69
CA PHE A 551 9.18 32.45 -17.03
C PHE A 551 10.20 33.24 -17.88
N SER A 552 11.20 32.55 -18.43
CA SER A 552 12.09 33.14 -19.43
C SER A 552 11.34 33.55 -20.71
N LYS A 553 11.89 34.51 -21.46
CA LYS A 553 11.25 35.06 -22.67
C LYS A 553 10.86 33.96 -23.67
N GLY A 554 9.55 33.81 -23.88
CA GLY A 554 8.97 32.81 -24.80
C GLY A 554 8.60 31.47 -24.16
N GLN A 555 8.87 31.30 -22.86
CA GLN A 555 8.34 30.20 -22.04
C GLN A 555 6.97 30.56 -21.46
N GLY A 556 6.24 29.52 -21.05
CA GLY A 556 4.95 29.63 -20.39
C GLY A 556 4.48 28.28 -19.89
N LEU A 557 3.35 28.28 -19.19
CA LEU A 557 2.76 27.08 -18.59
C LEU A 557 2.65 25.94 -19.62
N GLN A 558 3.25 24.80 -19.29
CA GLN A 558 3.22 23.63 -20.16
C GLN A 558 1.97 22.78 -19.90
N ASN A 559 1.49 22.08 -20.92
CA ASN A 559 0.29 21.24 -20.81
C ASN A 559 0.47 20.00 -19.92
N ILE A 560 1.71 19.64 -19.58
CA ILE A 560 2.05 18.57 -18.65
C ILE A 560 1.79 18.96 -17.18
N THR A 561 1.59 20.24 -16.91
CA THR A 561 1.47 20.79 -15.56
C THR A 561 0.03 20.74 -15.08
N ALA A 562 -0.18 20.12 -13.92
CA ALA A 562 -1.49 20.02 -13.28
C ALA A 562 -1.73 21.19 -12.32
N LEU A 563 -0.70 21.64 -11.60
CA LEU A 563 -0.73 22.80 -10.73
C LEU A 563 0.62 23.49 -10.70
N LEU A 564 0.61 24.82 -10.69
CA LEU A 564 1.78 25.68 -10.54
C LEU A 564 1.46 26.76 -9.50
N ASP A 565 2.28 26.91 -8.46
CA ASP A 565 2.24 27.99 -7.48
C ASP A 565 3.59 28.72 -7.51
N THR A 566 3.58 29.93 -8.06
CA THR A 566 4.76 30.79 -8.21
C THR A 566 4.83 31.86 -7.13
N THR A 567 4.03 31.73 -6.07
CA THR A 567 3.81 32.84 -5.13
C THR A 567 4.16 32.51 -3.69
N HIS A 568 4.01 31.26 -3.21
CA HIS A 568 3.92 31.08 -1.75
C HIS A 568 5.18 30.83 -0.92
N PHE A 569 6.25 30.18 -1.32
CA PHE A 569 7.19 29.56 -0.36
C PHE A 569 6.56 28.48 0.55
N GLY A 570 7.30 27.41 0.80
CA GLY A 570 6.85 26.37 1.70
C GLY A 570 7.68 25.10 1.65
N ILE A 571 7.23 24.11 2.39
CA ILE A 571 7.79 22.75 2.37
C ILE A 571 6.68 21.76 2.05
N SER A 572 7.04 20.55 1.65
CA SER A 572 6.08 19.50 1.37
C SER A 572 6.09 18.42 2.45
N LYS A 573 4.95 17.77 2.64
CA LYS A 573 4.78 16.61 3.51
C LYS A 573 4.37 15.41 2.66
N LEU A 574 5.22 14.39 2.66
CA LEU A 574 4.92 13.08 2.08
C LEU A 574 4.50 12.14 3.19
N THR A 575 3.30 11.56 3.11
CA THR A 575 2.77 10.59 4.09
C THR A 575 2.49 9.26 3.43
N VAL A 576 3.20 8.22 3.84
CA VAL A 576 2.96 6.85 3.41
C VAL A 576 1.92 6.25 4.34
N LEU A 577 0.70 6.02 3.83
CA LEU A 577 -0.44 5.55 4.63
C LEU A 577 -0.55 4.03 4.65
N SER A 578 -0.28 3.37 3.51
CA SER A 578 -0.33 1.92 3.36
C SER A 578 0.48 1.46 2.16
N GLU A 579 0.49 0.16 1.87
CA GLU A 579 1.09 -0.39 0.65
C GLU A 579 0.39 0.08 -0.64
N LYS A 580 -0.75 0.77 -0.53
CA LYS A 580 -1.58 1.20 -1.66
C LYS A 580 -1.86 2.69 -1.72
N GLU A 581 -1.62 3.44 -0.66
CA GLU A 581 -1.91 4.87 -0.66
C GLU A 581 -0.79 5.70 -0.05
N VAL A 582 -0.45 6.78 -0.75
CA VAL A 582 0.50 7.81 -0.35
C VAL A 582 -0.16 9.17 -0.55
N LYS A 583 0.04 10.08 0.39
CA LYS A 583 -0.42 11.46 0.32
C LYS A 583 0.76 12.41 0.23
N TRP A 584 0.67 13.38 -0.66
CA TRP A 584 1.57 14.52 -0.78
C TRP A 584 0.79 15.80 -0.46
N GLU A 585 1.39 16.70 0.31
CA GLU A 585 0.80 17.99 0.68
C GLU A 585 1.87 19.07 0.59
N PHE A 586 1.64 20.11 -0.21
CA PHE A 586 2.45 21.33 -0.18
C PHE A 586 1.93 22.25 0.93
N ILE A 587 2.77 22.52 1.93
CA ILE A 587 2.45 23.31 3.12
C ILE A 587 3.07 24.69 2.96
N ARG A 588 2.23 25.72 2.92
CA ARG A 588 2.67 27.11 2.75
C ARG A 588 3.40 27.61 3.98
N GLY A 589 4.46 28.39 3.78
CA GLY A 589 5.30 28.90 4.86
C GLY A 589 4.60 29.94 5.74
N ASP A 590 3.78 30.80 5.12
CA ASP A 590 3.11 31.95 5.75
C ASP A 590 2.09 31.56 6.82
N ASP A 591 1.08 30.77 6.48
CA ASP A 591 -0.05 30.41 7.35
C ASP A 591 -0.10 28.91 7.72
N GLY A 592 0.71 28.07 7.06
CA GLY A 592 0.71 26.62 7.26
C GLY A 592 -0.47 25.88 6.62
N SER A 593 -1.23 26.54 5.76
CA SER A 593 -2.31 25.92 4.98
C SER A 593 -1.76 25.01 3.88
N VAL A 594 -2.61 24.11 3.41
CA VAL A 594 -2.27 23.18 2.32
C VAL A 594 -2.53 23.89 0.98
N GLY A 595 -1.45 24.30 0.30
CA GLY A 595 -1.51 24.95 -1.01
C GLY A 595 -1.85 23.98 -2.14
N ASP A 596 -1.44 22.73 -2.01
CA ASP A 596 -1.80 21.64 -2.92
C ASP A 596 -1.75 20.29 -2.19
N HIS A 597 -2.53 19.33 -2.68
CA HIS A 597 -2.43 17.94 -2.22
C HIS A 597 -2.63 16.97 -3.38
N LEU A 598 -1.97 15.81 -3.26
CA LEU A 598 -2.06 14.71 -4.20
C LEU A 598 -2.11 13.39 -3.45
N THR A 599 -3.02 12.51 -3.86
CA THR A 599 -3.03 11.11 -3.41
C THR A 599 -2.51 10.22 -4.54
N LEU A 600 -1.45 9.47 -4.29
CA LEU A 600 -0.98 8.39 -5.17
C LEU A 600 -1.58 7.07 -4.70
N ARG A 601 -2.18 6.33 -5.64
CA ARG A 601 -2.80 5.03 -5.37
C ARG A 601 -2.17 3.94 -6.22
N LYS A 602 -1.74 2.84 -5.58
CA LYS A 602 -1.49 1.58 -6.28
C LYS A 602 -2.82 0.84 -6.34
N GLU A 603 -3.27 0.56 -7.55
CA GLU A 603 -4.45 -0.28 -7.72
C GLU A 603 -4.17 -1.67 -7.18
N LYS A 604 -5.19 -2.29 -6.60
CA LYS A 604 -5.11 -3.71 -6.26
C LYS A 604 -4.83 -4.46 -7.54
N THR A 605 -3.91 -5.41 -7.43
CA THR A 605 -3.86 -6.58 -8.29
C THR A 605 -5.27 -7.07 -8.60
N GLN A 606 -5.70 -6.86 -9.84
CA GLN A 606 -6.70 -7.72 -10.44
C GLN A 606 -6.14 -9.15 -10.49
N CYS A 607 -6.98 -10.14 -10.67
CA CYS A 607 -6.57 -11.45 -11.16
C CYS A 607 -7.67 -11.88 -12.09
N VAL A 608 -7.33 -12.63 -13.13
CA VAL A 608 -8.35 -13.20 -14.00
C VAL A 608 -8.52 -14.66 -13.69
N LEU A 609 -9.76 -15.10 -13.65
CA LEU A 609 -10.16 -16.50 -13.68
C LEU A 609 -11.19 -16.64 -14.79
N TRP A 610 -11.04 -17.66 -15.63
CA TRP A 610 -11.95 -17.85 -16.75
C TRP A 610 -12.61 -19.22 -16.73
N VAL A 611 -13.90 -19.21 -17.07
CA VAL A 611 -14.81 -20.34 -17.03
C VAL A 611 -15.26 -20.63 -18.45
N SER A 612 -15.30 -21.90 -18.83
CA SER A 612 -15.88 -22.27 -20.13
C SER A 612 -17.39 -22.20 -20.06
N SER A 613 -18.02 -21.48 -20.99
CA SER A 613 -19.46 -21.46 -21.15
C SER A 613 -20.05 -22.80 -21.63
N GLY A 614 -19.21 -23.70 -22.15
CA GLY A 614 -19.64 -25.00 -22.69
C GLY A 614 -19.88 -26.06 -21.61
N ASP A 615 -19.00 -26.14 -20.60
CA ASP A 615 -19.10 -27.13 -19.51
C ASP A 615 -19.19 -26.52 -18.11
N GLY A 616 -19.09 -25.19 -17.99
CA GLY A 616 -19.16 -24.47 -16.73
C GLY A 616 -17.92 -24.63 -15.86
N ARG A 617 -16.82 -25.22 -16.36
CA ARG A 617 -15.61 -25.48 -15.58
C ARG A 617 -14.57 -24.38 -15.71
N ILE A 618 -13.87 -24.15 -14.61
CA ILE A 618 -12.73 -23.24 -14.50
C ILE A 618 -11.59 -23.80 -15.35
N LYS A 619 -11.16 -23.03 -16.35
CA LYS A 619 -10.10 -23.45 -17.30
C LYS A 619 -8.72 -22.91 -16.93
N GLY A 620 -8.68 -21.84 -16.13
CA GLY A 620 -7.45 -21.34 -15.54
C GLY A 620 -7.63 -19.99 -14.86
N TYR A 621 -6.51 -19.49 -14.36
CA TYR A 621 -6.38 -18.18 -13.75
C TYR A 621 -5.01 -17.57 -14.09
N ASP A 622 -4.89 -16.25 -14.03
CA ASP A 622 -3.63 -15.52 -14.16
C ASP A 622 -3.54 -14.44 -13.07
N TRP A 623 -2.70 -14.70 -12.07
CA TRP A 623 -2.41 -13.80 -10.93
C TRP A 623 -1.37 -12.71 -11.27
N GLN A 624 -0.90 -12.68 -12.52
CA GLN A 624 0.03 -11.67 -13.02
C GLN A 624 -0.68 -10.52 -13.75
N VAL A 625 -1.95 -10.70 -14.15
CA VAL A 625 -2.79 -9.57 -14.56
C VAL A 625 -2.98 -8.71 -13.33
N ARG A 626 -2.59 -7.43 -13.33
CA ARG A 626 -2.67 -6.56 -12.14
C ARG A 626 -3.40 -5.24 -12.39
N ASP A 627 -3.69 -4.93 -13.65
CA ASP A 627 -4.24 -3.66 -14.12
C ASP A 627 -4.92 -3.85 -15.49
N ASP A 628 -5.62 -2.82 -15.96
CA ASP A 628 -6.32 -2.84 -17.25
C ASP A 628 -5.39 -3.14 -18.43
N CYS A 629 -4.12 -2.69 -18.38
CA CYS A 629 -3.17 -2.89 -19.47
C CYS A 629 -2.77 -4.37 -19.60
N SER A 630 -2.42 -4.99 -18.48
CA SER A 630 -2.12 -6.42 -18.38
C SER A 630 -3.36 -7.27 -18.63
N PHE A 631 -4.57 -6.78 -18.30
CA PHE A 631 -5.84 -7.44 -18.64
C PHE A 631 -6.12 -7.43 -20.14
N GLN A 632 -6.01 -6.27 -20.80
CA GLN A 632 -6.14 -6.18 -22.26
C GLN A 632 -5.07 -7.02 -22.98
N SER A 633 -3.84 -7.02 -22.46
CA SER A 633 -2.77 -7.89 -22.95
C SER A 633 -3.11 -9.37 -22.75
N PHE A 634 -3.72 -9.74 -21.62
CA PHE A 634 -4.21 -11.10 -21.37
C PHE A 634 -5.30 -11.50 -22.39
N LEU A 635 -6.32 -10.66 -22.62
CA LEU A 635 -7.36 -10.92 -23.62
C LEU A 635 -6.77 -11.09 -25.02
N SER A 636 -5.88 -10.18 -25.42
CA SER A 636 -5.20 -10.22 -26.72
C SER A 636 -4.39 -11.51 -26.91
N ARG A 637 -3.60 -11.91 -25.90
CA ARG A 637 -2.83 -13.18 -25.93
C ARG A 637 -3.70 -14.42 -26.10
N HIS A 638 -4.96 -14.37 -25.66
CA HIS A 638 -5.92 -15.46 -25.79
C HIS A 638 -6.83 -15.34 -27.03
N GLY A 639 -6.69 -14.27 -27.82
CA GLY A 639 -7.56 -14.00 -28.96
C GLY A 639 -9.02 -13.71 -28.56
N TRP A 640 -9.21 -13.11 -27.37
CA TRP A 640 -10.52 -12.82 -26.80
C TRP A 640 -10.87 -11.34 -26.92
N THR A 641 -12.17 -11.06 -27.02
CA THR A 641 -12.75 -9.70 -26.99
C THR A 641 -13.91 -9.66 -25.99
N ASP A 642 -14.04 -8.54 -25.28
CA ASP A 642 -15.16 -8.34 -24.36
C ASP A 642 -16.47 -8.22 -25.14
N ALA A 643 -17.45 -9.04 -24.78
CA ALA A 643 -18.76 -9.10 -25.42
C ALA A 643 -19.58 -7.82 -25.23
N ASP A 644 -19.33 -7.01 -24.19
CA ASP A 644 -20.07 -5.79 -23.91
C ASP A 644 -19.46 -4.54 -24.57
N VAL A 645 -18.24 -4.64 -25.12
CA VAL A 645 -17.56 -3.52 -25.78
C VAL A 645 -17.88 -3.52 -27.27
N THR A 646 -18.50 -2.44 -27.75
CA THR A 646 -18.72 -2.21 -29.19
C THR A 646 -17.42 -1.74 -29.84
N THR A 647 -16.70 -2.64 -30.51
CA THR A 647 -15.54 -2.29 -31.36
C THR A 647 -15.96 -2.12 -32.81
N ASN A 648 -15.36 -1.15 -33.54
CA ASN A 648 -15.52 -1.02 -34.99
C ASN A 648 -15.13 -2.33 -35.71
N ASP A 649 -15.98 -2.78 -36.63
CA ASP A 649 -16.07 -4.12 -37.28
C ASP A 649 -14.86 -4.62 -38.11
N ASN A 650 -13.62 -4.16 -37.85
CA ASN A 650 -12.44 -4.50 -38.66
C ASN A 650 -11.36 -5.35 -37.94
N ALA A 651 -11.63 -5.88 -36.75
CA ALA A 651 -10.74 -6.85 -36.10
C ALA A 651 -11.10 -8.28 -36.55
N GLY A 652 -10.09 -9.12 -36.82
CA GLY A 652 -10.27 -10.51 -37.29
C GLY A 652 -11.08 -11.42 -36.35
N PRO A 653 -11.21 -12.73 -36.66
CA PRO A 653 -12.03 -13.64 -35.86
C PRO A 653 -11.51 -13.71 -34.41
N SER A 654 -12.28 -13.17 -33.47
CA SER A 654 -11.98 -13.17 -32.03
C SER A 654 -13.11 -13.86 -31.26
N THR A 655 -12.75 -14.53 -30.16
CA THR A 655 -13.74 -15.18 -29.29
C THR A 655 -14.34 -14.13 -28.35
N LYS A 656 -15.65 -13.93 -28.41
CA LYS A 656 -16.34 -13.04 -27.46
C LYS A 656 -16.45 -13.69 -26.09
N VAL A 657 -16.01 -12.98 -25.05
CA VAL A 657 -16.09 -13.40 -23.65
C VAL A 657 -16.90 -12.38 -22.84
N LYS A 658 -17.75 -12.84 -21.93
CA LYS A 658 -18.44 -11.96 -20.99
C LYS A 658 -17.49 -11.66 -19.83
N VAL A 659 -17.17 -10.39 -19.61
CA VAL A 659 -16.37 -9.98 -18.45
C VAL A 659 -17.32 -9.68 -17.28
N VAL A 660 -17.00 -10.23 -16.12
CA VAL A 660 -17.71 -9.94 -14.86
C VAL A 660 -16.65 -9.54 -13.85
N GLU A 661 -16.77 -8.33 -13.33
CA GLU A 661 -15.81 -7.73 -12.41
C GLU A 661 -16.42 -7.58 -11.01
N SER A 662 -15.63 -7.93 -9.99
CA SER A 662 -15.88 -7.49 -8.61
C SER A 662 -15.29 -6.11 -8.42
N VAL A 663 -16.14 -5.13 -8.09
CA VAL A 663 -15.75 -3.73 -7.97
C VAL A 663 -15.37 -3.40 -6.52
N ASP A 664 -14.12 -3.01 -6.29
CA ASP A 664 -13.60 -2.66 -4.96
C ASP A 664 -14.39 -1.47 -4.34
N GLU A 665 -14.77 -0.47 -5.14
CA GLU A 665 -15.57 0.68 -4.70
C GLU A 665 -16.96 0.30 -4.18
N ARG A 666 -17.43 -0.91 -4.53
CA ARG A 666 -18.68 -1.50 -4.04
C ARG A 666 -18.49 -2.53 -2.94
N ASN A 667 -17.26 -2.74 -2.46
CA ASN A 667 -16.88 -3.80 -1.52
C ASN A 667 -17.32 -5.20 -2.00
N GLU A 668 -17.05 -5.51 -3.27
CA GLU A 668 -17.46 -6.77 -3.87
C GLU A 668 -16.39 -7.85 -3.83
N PHE A 669 -16.81 -9.11 -3.70
CA PHE A 669 -15.93 -10.26 -3.84
C PHE A 669 -16.67 -11.54 -4.24
N PHE A 670 -15.96 -12.46 -4.92
CA PHE A 670 -16.48 -13.79 -5.22
C PHE A 670 -16.23 -14.77 -4.07
N PHE A 671 -17.22 -15.61 -3.79
CA PHE A 671 -17.14 -16.72 -2.84
C PHE A 671 -17.76 -17.98 -3.47
N PRO A 672 -17.31 -19.22 -3.13
CA PRO A 672 -17.97 -20.41 -3.63
C PRO A 672 -19.44 -20.44 -3.25
N GLY A 673 -20.28 -21.03 -4.11
CA GLY A 673 -21.67 -21.26 -3.79
C GLY A 673 -21.81 -22.19 -2.57
N PHE A 674 -22.79 -21.90 -1.72
CA PHE A 674 -23.05 -22.73 -0.56
C PHE A 674 -23.71 -24.06 -0.92
N ILE A 675 -23.44 -25.08 -0.11
CA ILE A 675 -23.95 -26.44 -0.29
C ILE A 675 -24.79 -26.81 0.93
N ASP A 676 -26.09 -26.92 0.71
CA ASP A 676 -27.04 -27.37 1.71
C ASP A 676 -27.17 -28.89 1.66
N THR A 677 -26.56 -29.57 2.61
CA THR A 677 -26.51 -31.02 2.62
C THR A 677 -27.77 -31.66 3.20
N HIS A 678 -28.72 -30.88 3.75
CA HIS A 678 -29.99 -31.39 4.24
C HIS A 678 -31.06 -30.30 4.37
N ILE A 679 -32.15 -30.45 3.61
CA ILE A 679 -33.31 -29.55 3.65
C ILE A 679 -34.60 -30.28 3.26
N HIS A 680 -35.73 -30.02 3.92
CA HIS A 680 -37.05 -30.51 3.50
C HIS A 680 -37.82 -29.44 2.72
N ALA A 681 -37.84 -29.60 1.40
CA ALA A 681 -38.52 -28.66 0.52
C ALA A 681 -40.02 -28.43 0.85
N PRO A 682 -40.84 -29.46 1.15
CA PRO A 682 -42.28 -29.25 1.37
C PRO A 682 -42.59 -28.54 2.68
N GLN A 683 -41.65 -28.55 3.63
CA GLN A 683 -41.82 -27.99 4.96
C GLN A 683 -41.56 -26.49 5.04
N PHE A 684 -41.04 -25.87 3.98
CA PHE A 684 -40.72 -24.44 3.94
C PHE A 684 -41.83 -23.50 4.49
N PRO A 685 -43.13 -23.72 4.27
CA PRO A 685 -44.21 -22.93 4.89
C PRO A 685 -44.23 -22.92 6.42
N ASN A 686 -43.70 -23.96 7.07
CA ASN A 686 -43.64 -24.09 8.52
C ASN A 686 -42.38 -23.43 9.12
N THR A 687 -41.52 -22.82 8.31
CA THR A 687 -40.35 -22.07 8.81
C THR A 687 -40.79 -21.03 9.84
N GLY A 688 -40.40 -21.20 11.09
CA GLY A 688 -40.79 -20.34 12.22
C GLY A 688 -41.81 -20.96 13.18
N LEU A 689 -42.34 -22.16 12.90
CA LEU A 689 -43.40 -22.81 13.66
C LEU A 689 -42.90 -24.07 14.38
N PHE A 690 -42.45 -23.92 15.63
CA PHE A 690 -41.84 -25.02 16.42
C PHE A 690 -42.50 -25.24 17.81
N GLY A 691 -43.31 -24.29 18.29
CA GLY A 691 -43.99 -24.42 19.59
C GLY A 691 -43.04 -24.66 20.77
N SER A 692 -43.50 -25.39 21.80
CA SER A 692 -42.67 -25.95 22.88
C SER A 692 -42.54 -27.49 22.78
N ALA A 693 -42.88 -28.04 21.62
CA ALA A 693 -42.97 -29.47 21.36
C ALA A 693 -41.60 -30.03 20.95
N GLY A 694 -41.29 -31.26 21.36
CA GLY A 694 -40.12 -31.98 20.86
C GLY A 694 -40.33 -32.51 19.44
N LEU A 695 -39.29 -33.11 18.83
CA LEU A 695 -39.29 -33.59 17.43
C LEU A 695 -40.54 -34.39 17.04
N LEU A 696 -40.91 -35.41 17.83
CA LEU A 696 -42.02 -36.32 17.49
C LEU A 696 -43.39 -35.63 17.53
N ASP A 697 -43.60 -34.74 18.50
CA ASP A 697 -44.84 -33.96 18.61
C ASP A 697 -44.94 -32.95 17.46
N TRP A 698 -43.84 -32.27 17.15
CA TRP A 698 -43.74 -31.33 16.04
C TRP A 698 -44.03 -31.99 14.68
N LEU A 699 -43.52 -33.21 14.46
CA LEU A 699 -43.79 -33.98 13.24
C LEU A 699 -45.29 -34.21 13.03
N ASN A 700 -46.00 -34.60 14.09
CA ASN A 700 -47.43 -34.89 14.05
C ASN A 700 -48.29 -33.63 13.93
N GLU A 701 -47.92 -32.55 14.62
CA GLU A 701 -48.71 -31.31 14.64
C GLU A 701 -48.55 -30.49 13.34
N TYR A 702 -47.33 -30.35 12.82
CA TYR A 702 -47.02 -29.42 11.73
C TYR A 702 -46.59 -30.12 10.43
N THR A 703 -45.70 -31.10 10.52
CA THR A 703 -44.95 -31.59 9.36
C THR A 703 -45.74 -32.57 8.51
N PHE A 704 -46.27 -33.66 9.09
CA PHE A 704 -47.03 -34.64 8.31
C PHE A 704 -48.30 -34.05 7.67
N PRO A 705 -49.10 -33.19 8.34
CA PRO A 705 -50.25 -32.55 7.71
C PRO A 705 -49.87 -31.72 6.47
N LEU A 706 -48.77 -30.96 6.54
CA LEU A 706 -48.31 -30.13 5.44
C LEU A 706 -47.74 -30.97 4.29
N GLU A 707 -46.89 -31.95 4.57
CA GLU A 707 -46.36 -32.81 3.52
C GLU A 707 -47.46 -33.63 2.83
N ALA A 708 -48.49 -34.06 3.57
CA ALA A 708 -49.67 -34.72 3.02
C ALA A 708 -50.43 -33.84 2.02
N SER A 709 -50.43 -32.52 2.20
CA SER A 709 -51.15 -31.59 1.32
C SER A 709 -50.56 -31.49 -0.10
N PHE A 710 -49.41 -32.10 -0.36
CA PHE A 710 -48.78 -32.16 -1.69
C PHE A 710 -49.31 -33.32 -2.54
N GLY A 711 -50.19 -34.19 -2.01
CA GLY A 711 -50.83 -35.26 -2.77
C GLY A 711 -52.02 -34.76 -3.60
N SER A 712 -52.16 -35.28 -4.84
CA SER A 712 -53.41 -35.14 -5.62
C SER A 712 -54.46 -36.14 -5.11
N LYS A 713 -55.73 -35.75 -5.12
CA LYS A 713 -56.85 -36.67 -4.89
C LYS A 713 -57.12 -37.51 -6.16
N SER A 714 -56.55 -38.71 -6.29
CA SER A 714 -57.24 -39.85 -6.97
C SER A 714 -56.48 -41.18 -7.01
N ASP A 715 -57.28 -42.24 -6.81
CA ASP A 715 -57.16 -43.67 -7.17
C ASP A 715 -55.83 -44.43 -6.88
N PRO A 716 -55.82 -45.39 -5.92
CA PRO A 716 -54.71 -46.32 -5.67
C PRO A 716 -54.17 -47.08 -6.88
N ASN A 717 -54.90 -47.12 -8.00
CA ASN A 717 -54.49 -47.81 -9.23
C ASN A 717 -53.79 -46.90 -10.26
N ASN A 718 -53.64 -45.59 -9.99
CA ASN A 718 -53.11 -44.64 -10.96
C ASN A 718 -51.60 -44.40 -10.77
N GLN A 719 -50.79 -44.84 -11.73
CA GLN A 719 -49.33 -44.61 -11.81
C GLN A 719 -49.00 -43.19 -12.30
N GLU A 720 -49.67 -42.16 -11.80
CA GLU A 720 -49.49 -40.80 -12.30
C GLU A 720 -48.10 -40.28 -11.91
N THR A 721 -47.24 -40.05 -12.92
CA THR A 721 -45.86 -39.56 -12.75
C THR A 721 -45.67 -38.12 -13.20
N ASP A 722 -46.71 -37.52 -13.78
CA ASP A 722 -46.67 -36.16 -14.32
C ASP A 722 -46.54 -35.15 -13.17
N PRO A 723 -45.50 -34.30 -13.16
CA PRO A 723 -45.38 -33.17 -12.24
C PRO A 723 -46.63 -32.31 -12.11
N LYS A 724 -47.44 -32.22 -13.18
CA LYS A 724 -48.72 -31.47 -13.19
C LYS A 724 -49.77 -32.03 -12.23
N GLY A 725 -49.61 -33.26 -11.76
CA GLY A 725 -50.42 -33.84 -10.69
C GLY A 725 -50.11 -33.24 -9.31
N THR A 726 -49.11 -32.37 -9.17
CA THR A 726 -48.85 -31.67 -7.91
C THR A 726 -49.88 -30.55 -7.70
N PRO A 727 -50.50 -30.42 -6.51
CA PRO A 727 -51.38 -29.31 -6.20
C PRO A 727 -50.71 -27.95 -6.45
N PRO A 728 -51.44 -26.93 -6.95
CA PRO A 728 -50.90 -25.60 -7.22
C PRO A 728 -50.17 -24.97 -6.01
N GLU A 729 -50.66 -25.21 -4.80
CA GLU A 729 -50.04 -24.76 -3.55
C GLU A 729 -48.67 -25.40 -3.35
N GLY A 730 -48.52 -26.69 -3.62
CA GLY A 730 -47.23 -27.39 -3.54
C GLY A 730 -46.22 -26.87 -4.57
N LEU A 731 -46.67 -26.60 -5.80
CA LEU A 731 -45.85 -25.96 -6.84
C LEU A 731 -45.38 -24.55 -6.43
N ARG A 732 -46.24 -23.79 -5.73
CA ARG A 732 -45.90 -22.47 -5.19
C ARG A 732 -44.81 -22.58 -4.13
N VAL A 733 -44.92 -23.55 -3.22
CA VAL A 733 -43.92 -23.78 -2.17
C VAL A 733 -42.56 -24.15 -2.77
N TYR A 734 -42.51 -25.14 -3.67
CA TYR A 734 -41.26 -25.55 -4.31
C TYR A 734 -40.61 -24.43 -5.13
N ASN A 735 -41.41 -23.63 -5.85
CA ASN A 735 -40.87 -22.44 -6.52
C ASN A 735 -40.24 -21.46 -5.53
N GLN A 736 -40.90 -21.24 -4.39
CA GLN A 736 -40.46 -20.26 -3.41
C GLN A 736 -39.20 -20.71 -2.66
N VAL A 737 -39.11 -21.97 -2.24
CA VAL A 737 -37.93 -22.48 -1.52
C VAL A 737 -36.69 -22.47 -2.42
N VAL A 738 -36.78 -22.96 -3.66
CA VAL A 738 -35.66 -22.96 -4.61
C VAL A 738 -35.23 -21.53 -4.95
N ALA A 739 -36.18 -20.61 -5.13
CA ALA A 739 -35.87 -19.19 -5.33
C ALA A 739 -35.11 -18.60 -4.13
N ARG A 740 -35.57 -18.92 -2.91
CA ARG A 740 -35.03 -18.39 -1.67
C ARG A 740 -33.65 -18.94 -1.38
N THR A 741 -33.41 -20.24 -1.52
CA THR A 741 -32.08 -20.84 -1.31
C THR A 741 -31.05 -20.28 -2.30
N LEU A 742 -31.44 -20.09 -3.56
CA LEU A 742 -30.58 -19.42 -4.55
C LEU A 742 -30.29 -17.97 -4.16
N ALA A 743 -31.28 -17.21 -3.66
CA ALA A 743 -31.05 -15.85 -3.16
C ALA A 743 -30.11 -15.80 -1.94
N HIS A 744 -30.05 -16.86 -1.14
CA HIS A 744 -29.07 -17.02 -0.06
C HIS A 744 -27.72 -17.62 -0.51
N GLY A 745 -27.46 -17.75 -1.82
CA GLY A 745 -26.19 -18.25 -2.33
C GLY A 745 -26.03 -19.78 -2.34
N THR A 746 -27.10 -20.54 -2.06
CA THR A 746 -27.08 -22.01 -2.07
C THR A 746 -27.19 -22.55 -3.49
N THR A 747 -26.06 -22.96 -4.06
CA THR A 747 -25.96 -23.46 -5.43
C THR A 747 -26.29 -24.95 -5.55
N CYS A 748 -26.06 -25.72 -4.47
CA CYS A 748 -26.34 -27.15 -4.39
C CYS A 748 -27.16 -27.48 -3.13
N ALA A 749 -28.20 -28.31 -3.26
CA ALA A 749 -29.02 -28.74 -2.13
C ALA A 749 -29.41 -30.23 -2.17
N SER A 750 -29.41 -30.91 -1.02
CA SER A 750 -29.98 -32.26 -0.86
C SER A 750 -31.37 -32.18 -0.25
N TYR A 751 -32.39 -32.36 -1.09
CA TYR A 751 -33.79 -32.18 -0.74
C TYR A 751 -34.47 -33.49 -0.33
N PHE A 752 -35.09 -33.46 0.84
CA PHE A 752 -36.21 -34.34 1.20
C PHE A 752 -37.48 -33.77 0.57
N ALA A 753 -38.17 -34.59 -0.24
CA ALA A 753 -39.46 -34.24 -0.83
C ALA A 753 -40.62 -34.78 0.04
N THR A 754 -41.65 -35.35 -0.57
CA THR A 754 -42.76 -36.04 0.13
C THR A 754 -42.82 -37.50 -0.32
N ILE A 755 -43.77 -38.28 0.20
CA ILE A 755 -44.07 -39.62 -0.33
C ILE A 755 -44.68 -39.58 -1.74
N HIS A 756 -45.12 -38.42 -2.25
CA HIS A 756 -45.84 -38.34 -3.51
C HIS A 756 -44.90 -38.23 -4.73
N VAL A 757 -45.07 -39.11 -5.72
CA VAL A 757 -44.26 -39.12 -6.95
C VAL A 757 -44.44 -37.84 -7.78
N PRO A 758 -45.67 -37.36 -8.09
CA PRO A 758 -45.84 -36.10 -8.84
C PRO A 758 -45.14 -34.90 -8.19
N ALA A 759 -45.31 -34.74 -6.87
CA ALA A 759 -44.69 -33.65 -6.11
C ALA A 759 -43.16 -33.72 -6.15
N THR A 760 -42.59 -34.90 -5.98
CA THR A 760 -41.13 -35.07 -6.04
C THR A 760 -40.59 -34.78 -7.44
N ASN A 761 -41.29 -35.21 -8.49
CA ASN A 761 -40.93 -34.92 -9.87
C ASN A 761 -41.07 -33.41 -10.19
N ALA A 762 -42.05 -32.73 -9.61
CA ALA A 762 -42.21 -31.29 -9.74
C ALA A 762 -41.07 -30.50 -9.10
N LEU A 763 -40.60 -30.90 -7.91
CA LEU A 763 -39.41 -30.30 -7.30
C LEU A 763 -38.18 -30.47 -8.22
N ALA A 764 -37.98 -31.65 -8.81
CA ALA A 764 -36.91 -31.89 -9.77
C ALA A 764 -37.00 -30.99 -11.01
N ALA A 765 -38.19 -30.86 -11.60
CA ALA A 765 -38.41 -29.96 -12.73
C ALA A 765 -38.14 -28.48 -12.38
N ILE A 766 -38.54 -28.04 -11.17
CA ILE A 766 -38.32 -26.67 -10.70
C ILE A 766 -36.83 -26.41 -10.48
N CYS A 767 -36.11 -27.28 -9.77
CA CYS A 767 -34.66 -27.14 -9.58
C CYS A 767 -33.92 -27.08 -10.92
N HIS A 768 -34.26 -27.98 -11.86
CA HIS A 768 -33.68 -27.97 -13.20
C HIS A 768 -33.96 -26.66 -13.95
N SER A 769 -35.22 -26.20 -13.95
CA SER A 769 -35.60 -24.97 -14.67
C SER A 769 -34.98 -23.69 -14.08
N ARG A 770 -34.78 -23.67 -12.76
CA ARG A 770 -34.08 -22.57 -12.05
C ARG A 770 -32.57 -22.70 -12.07
N GLY A 771 -32.04 -23.82 -12.59
CA GLY A 771 -30.60 -24.07 -12.69
C GLY A 771 -29.92 -24.37 -11.37
N GLN A 772 -30.63 -24.79 -10.32
CA GLN A 772 -30.01 -25.21 -9.06
C GLN A 772 -29.52 -26.66 -9.18
N ARG A 773 -28.31 -26.94 -8.69
CA ARG A 773 -27.82 -28.31 -8.51
C ARG A 773 -28.58 -28.96 -7.35
N ALA A 774 -29.10 -30.15 -7.52
CA ALA A 774 -29.92 -30.78 -6.49
C ALA A 774 -29.82 -32.30 -6.46
N PHE A 775 -29.80 -32.85 -5.25
CA PHE A 775 -30.08 -34.25 -4.96
C PHE A 775 -31.51 -34.34 -4.45
N ILE A 776 -32.38 -35.06 -5.14
CA ILE A 776 -33.82 -35.05 -4.84
C ILE A 776 -34.31 -36.48 -4.64
N GLY A 777 -34.88 -36.71 -3.46
CA GLY A 777 -35.33 -38.04 -3.10
C GLY A 777 -36.75 -38.03 -2.56
N ARG A 778 -37.54 -38.94 -3.12
CA ARG A 778 -38.89 -39.25 -2.64
C ARG A 778 -38.78 -39.89 -1.27
N VAL A 779 -39.47 -39.30 -0.30
CA VAL A 779 -39.48 -39.82 1.06
C VAL A 779 -40.19 -41.17 1.10
N CYS A 780 -39.63 -42.15 1.79
CA CYS A 780 -40.21 -43.48 1.96
C CYS A 780 -40.63 -43.67 3.42
N MET A 781 -41.89 -44.08 3.64
CA MET A 781 -42.50 -44.21 4.97
C MET A 781 -43.58 -45.30 4.93
N ASP A 782 -43.33 -46.52 5.37
CA ASP A 782 -44.30 -47.63 5.31
C ASP A 782 -44.63 -48.26 6.67
N ASN A 783 -43.99 -47.82 7.76
CA ASN A 783 -44.30 -48.31 9.09
C ASN A 783 -45.62 -47.71 9.61
N ARG A 784 -46.72 -48.44 9.44
CA ARG A 784 -48.07 -48.00 9.81
C ARG A 784 -48.26 -47.72 11.30
N ASP A 785 -47.42 -48.30 12.16
CA ASP A 785 -47.51 -48.07 13.61
C ASP A 785 -46.90 -46.73 14.03
N GLN A 786 -46.05 -46.15 13.18
CA GLN A 786 -45.31 -44.91 13.46
C GLN A 786 -45.68 -43.75 12.52
N CYS A 787 -46.37 -44.03 11.42
CA CYS A 787 -46.78 -43.05 10.42
C CYS A 787 -48.29 -42.76 10.48
N PRO A 788 -48.73 -41.52 10.24
CA PRO A 788 -50.16 -41.21 10.18
C PRO A 788 -50.87 -41.99 9.05
N PRO A 789 -52.08 -42.54 9.26
CA PRO A 789 -52.79 -43.32 8.24
C PRO A 789 -53.06 -42.57 6.93
N TYR A 790 -53.06 -41.23 6.96
CA TYR A 790 -53.27 -40.38 5.78
C TYR A 790 -51.97 -40.02 5.03
N TYR A 791 -50.81 -40.38 5.56
CA TYR A 791 -49.49 -40.02 5.02
C TYR A 791 -48.47 -41.14 5.25
N VAL A 792 -48.68 -42.25 4.54
CA VAL A 792 -47.89 -43.49 4.63
C VAL A 792 -47.97 -44.25 3.30
N ASP A 793 -46.88 -44.90 2.89
CA ASP A 793 -46.85 -45.86 1.79
C ASP A 793 -47.75 -47.06 2.13
N GLN A 794 -48.49 -47.59 1.15
CA GLN A 794 -49.39 -48.72 1.44
C GLN A 794 -48.61 -49.99 1.81
N SER A 795 -47.43 -50.18 1.24
CA SER A 795 -46.49 -51.27 1.52
C SER A 795 -45.06 -50.91 1.10
N ALA A 796 -44.07 -51.66 1.58
CA ALA A 796 -42.68 -51.54 1.17
C ALA A 796 -42.48 -51.66 -0.36
N ASP A 797 -43.16 -52.61 -1.02
CA ASP A 797 -43.02 -52.85 -2.45
C ASP A 797 -43.58 -51.69 -3.30
N GLU A 798 -44.73 -51.13 -2.89
CA GLU A 798 -45.28 -49.92 -3.52
C GLU A 798 -44.34 -48.73 -3.30
N GLY A 799 -43.79 -48.60 -2.09
CA GLY A 799 -42.79 -47.58 -1.77
C GLY A 799 -41.57 -47.64 -2.69
N LEU A 800 -41.00 -48.84 -2.88
CA LEU A 800 -39.85 -49.07 -3.77
C LEU A 800 -40.19 -48.78 -5.23
N ASN A 801 -41.39 -49.13 -5.69
CA ASN A 801 -41.83 -48.86 -7.07
C ASN A 801 -42.04 -47.37 -7.34
N ALA A 802 -42.64 -46.64 -6.40
CA ALA A 802 -42.79 -45.20 -6.49
C ALA A 802 -41.43 -44.48 -6.46
N THR A 803 -40.48 -44.95 -5.64
CA THR A 803 -39.10 -44.43 -5.64
C THR A 803 -38.39 -44.66 -6.97
N LYS A 804 -38.52 -45.86 -7.58
CA LYS A 804 -38.01 -46.15 -8.94
C LYS A 804 -38.62 -45.21 -9.98
N SER A 805 -39.90 -44.88 -9.84
CA SER A 805 -40.61 -43.98 -10.75
C SER A 805 -39.99 -42.58 -10.76
N THR A 806 -39.72 -42.01 -9.57
CA THR A 806 -39.01 -40.73 -9.45
C THR A 806 -37.57 -40.79 -9.97
N ILE A 807 -36.83 -41.87 -9.69
CA ILE A 807 -35.47 -42.06 -10.23
C ILE A 807 -35.49 -42.03 -11.76
N ASN A 808 -36.42 -42.75 -12.39
CA ASN A 808 -36.57 -42.78 -13.84
C ASN A 808 -36.92 -41.40 -14.40
N TYR A 809 -37.82 -40.66 -13.74
CA TYR A 809 -38.16 -39.30 -14.14
C TYR A 809 -36.95 -38.37 -14.09
N ILE A 810 -36.20 -38.35 -12.98
CA ILE A 810 -35.01 -37.49 -12.82
C ILE A 810 -33.95 -37.82 -13.88
N ARG A 811 -33.67 -39.10 -14.14
CA ARG A 811 -32.72 -39.52 -15.18
C ARG A 811 -33.20 -39.19 -16.59
N ALA A 812 -34.51 -39.08 -16.83
CA ALA A 812 -35.05 -38.62 -18.10
C ALA A 812 -34.97 -37.08 -18.23
N LEU A 813 -35.17 -36.35 -17.12
CA LEU A 813 -35.08 -34.90 -17.06
C LEU A 813 -33.65 -34.40 -17.29
N ASP A 814 -32.66 -35.03 -16.66
CA ASP A 814 -31.23 -34.72 -16.81
C ASP A 814 -30.41 -36.02 -17.03
N PRO A 815 -30.34 -36.53 -18.27
CA PRO A 815 -29.67 -37.81 -18.56
C PRO A 815 -28.18 -37.86 -18.24
N LYS A 816 -27.52 -36.71 -18.13
CA LYS A 816 -26.10 -36.62 -17.77
C LYS A 816 -25.90 -36.46 -16.26
N GLY A 817 -26.97 -36.23 -15.48
CA GLY A 817 -26.88 -35.91 -14.05
C GLY A 817 -26.06 -34.64 -13.80
N ALA A 818 -26.08 -33.69 -14.72
CA ALA A 818 -25.23 -32.50 -14.68
C ALA A 818 -25.65 -31.53 -13.56
N LEU A 819 -26.95 -31.46 -13.25
CA LEU A 819 -27.53 -30.62 -12.21
C LEU A 819 -28.40 -31.42 -11.25
N ILE A 820 -29.25 -32.33 -11.75
CA ILE A 820 -30.25 -33.02 -10.93
C ILE A 820 -29.91 -34.51 -10.80
N ASN A 821 -29.77 -34.97 -9.56
CA ASN A 821 -29.46 -36.34 -9.24
C ASN A 821 -30.53 -36.95 -8.32
N PRO A 822 -30.94 -38.20 -8.53
CA PRO A 822 -31.81 -38.89 -7.60
C PRO A 822 -31.03 -39.34 -6.36
N ILE A 823 -31.68 -39.29 -5.20
CA ILE A 823 -31.15 -39.79 -3.92
C ILE A 823 -32.22 -40.67 -3.24
N ILE A 824 -31.78 -41.77 -2.63
CA ILE A 824 -32.65 -42.70 -1.91
C ILE A 824 -32.93 -42.13 -0.51
N THR A 825 -34.20 -42.02 -0.14
CA THR A 825 -34.62 -41.29 1.08
C THR A 825 -35.57 -42.09 1.96
N PRO A 826 -35.09 -43.11 2.71
CA PRO A 826 -35.79 -43.52 3.92
C PRO A 826 -35.84 -42.32 4.86
N ARG A 827 -37.04 -41.90 5.33
CA ARG A 827 -37.15 -40.66 6.14
C ARG A 827 -36.22 -40.76 7.36
N PHE A 828 -36.47 -41.77 8.19
CA PHE A 828 -35.73 -42.16 9.38
C PHE A 828 -36.17 -43.57 9.77
N ALA A 829 -35.37 -44.34 10.52
CA ALA A 829 -35.65 -45.75 10.77
C ALA A 829 -37.05 -46.04 11.34
N PRO A 830 -37.60 -45.26 12.30
CA PRO A 830 -38.94 -45.49 12.83
C PRO A 830 -40.06 -45.51 11.78
N SER A 831 -39.94 -44.72 10.71
CA SER A 831 -40.96 -44.66 9.65
C SER A 831 -40.89 -45.78 8.62
N CYS A 832 -39.85 -46.60 8.63
CA CYS A 832 -39.62 -47.62 7.61
C CYS A 832 -39.63 -49.02 8.23
N SER A 833 -40.35 -49.95 7.61
CA SER A 833 -40.18 -51.36 7.94
C SER A 833 -38.78 -51.84 7.53
N ILE A 834 -38.30 -52.92 8.16
CA ILE A 834 -37.02 -53.54 7.77
C ILE A 834 -37.01 -54.00 6.30
N HIS A 835 -38.19 -54.35 5.75
CA HIS A 835 -38.36 -54.70 4.34
C HIS A 835 -38.09 -53.50 3.44
N SER A 836 -38.61 -52.32 3.77
CA SER A 836 -38.30 -51.07 3.06
C SER A 836 -36.83 -50.70 3.16
N LEU A 837 -36.26 -50.70 4.36
CA LEU A 837 -34.83 -50.34 4.56
C LEU A 837 -33.91 -51.24 3.73
N THR A 838 -34.09 -52.57 3.83
CA THR A 838 -33.31 -53.55 3.05
C THR A 838 -33.55 -53.41 1.55
N GLY A 839 -34.79 -53.15 1.14
CA GLY A 839 -35.15 -52.95 -0.26
C GLY A 839 -34.52 -51.69 -0.86
N LEU A 840 -34.48 -50.60 -0.11
CA LEU A 840 -33.89 -49.32 -0.52
C LEU A 840 -32.36 -49.44 -0.63
N GLY A 841 -31.69 -50.15 0.29
CA GLY A 841 -30.26 -50.44 0.20
C GLY A 841 -29.91 -51.25 -1.06
N LYS A 842 -30.69 -52.31 -1.35
CA LYS A 842 -30.56 -53.07 -2.60
C LYS A 842 -30.83 -52.22 -3.84
N LEU A 843 -31.83 -51.35 -3.80
CA LEU A 843 -32.17 -50.47 -4.90
C LEU A 843 -31.02 -49.49 -5.18
N ALA A 844 -30.46 -48.84 -4.15
CA ALA A 844 -29.31 -47.95 -4.28
C ALA A 844 -28.11 -48.65 -4.95
N ALA A 845 -27.79 -49.86 -4.48
CA ALA A 845 -26.68 -50.68 -4.98
C ALA A 845 -26.90 -51.22 -6.40
N SER A 846 -28.13 -51.23 -6.90
CA SER A 846 -28.46 -51.74 -8.24
C SER A 846 -28.02 -50.81 -9.39
N TYR A 847 -27.62 -49.58 -9.08
CA TYR A 847 -27.12 -48.60 -10.06
C TYR A 847 -25.58 -48.54 -10.07
N ASN A 848 -25.01 -48.09 -11.19
CA ASN A 848 -23.56 -47.89 -11.33
C ASN A 848 -23.25 -46.46 -11.83
N PRO A 849 -22.54 -45.63 -11.04
CA PRO A 849 -22.21 -45.86 -9.63
C PRO A 849 -23.47 -45.99 -8.75
N PRO A 850 -23.37 -46.57 -7.53
CA PRO A 850 -24.49 -46.63 -6.60
C PRO A 850 -25.11 -45.25 -6.34
N LEU A 851 -26.43 -45.23 -6.14
CA LEU A 851 -27.14 -43.98 -5.84
C LEU A 851 -26.76 -43.45 -4.46
N HIS A 852 -26.86 -42.13 -4.29
CA HIS A 852 -26.78 -41.51 -2.99
C HIS A 852 -27.92 -41.97 -2.09
N ILE A 853 -27.70 -41.88 -0.78
CA ILE A 853 -28.69 -42.17 0.25
C ILE A 853 -28.72 -40.98 1.21
N GLN A 854 -29.89 -40.56 1.68
CA GLN A 854 -30.03 -39.60 2.76
C GLN A 854 -31.06 -40.07 3.79
N THR A 855 -30.79 -39.85 5.07
CA THR A 855 -31.70 -40.18 6.17
C THR A 855 -31.32 -39.41 7.44
N HIS A 856 -32.17 -39.45 8.47
CA HIS A 856 -31.88 -38.86 9.78
C HIS A 856 -31.19 -39.89 10.69
N ILE A 857 -30.33 -39.43 11.59
CA ILE A 857 -29.70 -40.29 12.60
C ILE A 857 -29.49 -39.57 13.92
N SER A 858 -29.82 -40.25 15.02
CA SER A 858 -29.51 -39.89 16.40
C SER A 858 -29.70 -38.40 16.69
N GLU A 859 -30.88 -37.87 16.35
CA GLU A 859 -31.20 -36.46 16.50
C GLU A 859 -31.62 -36.14 17.93
N THR A 860 -32.54 -36.91 18.50
CA THR A 860 -33.06 -36.75 19.87
C THR A 860 -32.96 -38.05 20.66
N THR A 861 -32.94 -37.96 21.99
CA THR A 861 -32.88 -39.15 22.86
C THR A 861 -34.14 -40.00 22.78
N GLU A 862 -35.31 -39.38 22.65
CA GLU A 862 -36.60 -40.07 22.52
C GLU A 862 -36.69 -40.85 21.20
N GLU A 863 -36.14 -40.29 20.11
CA GLU A 863 -36.03 -40.98 18.82
C GLU A 863 -35.12 -42.22 18.94
N ILE A 864 -33.98 -42.09 19.62
CA ILE A 864 -33.03 -43.21 19.80
C ILE A 864 -33.68 -44.34 20.60
N ASP A 865 -34.41 -44.02 21.68
CA ASP A 865 -35.13 -44.99 22.48
C ASP A 865 -36.20 -45.72 21.66
N LEU A 866 -36.93 -44.98 20.81
CA LEU A 866 -37.91 -45.58 19.90
C LEU A 866 -37.26 -46.51 18.88
N VAL A 867 -36.11 -46.13 18.31
CA VAL A 867 -35.35 -46.99 17.39
C VAL A 867 -34.93 -48.28 18.07
N HIS A 868 -34.45 -48.21 19.32
CA HIS A 868 -34.06 -49.40 20.08
C HIS A 868 -35.26 -50.34 20.34
N GLN A 869 -36.44 -49.78 20.60
CA GLN A 869 -37.67 -50.56 20.77
C GLN A 869 -38.13 -51.24 19.45
N LEU A 870 -38.03 -50.54 18.33
CA LEU A 870 -38.49 -51.04 17.02
C LEU A 870 -37.50 -52.04 16.38
N PHE A 871 -36.20 -51.90 16.67
CA PHE A 871 -35.13 -52.71 16.11
C PHE A 871 -34.25 -53.34 17.20
N PRO A 872 -34.81 -54.19 18.08
CA PRO A 872 -34.08 -54.74 19.24
C PRO A 872 -32.88 -55.63 18.86
N GLU A 873 -32.85 -56.12 17.63
CA GLU A 873 -31.75 -56.92 17.08
C GLU A 873 -30.54 -56.04 16.68
N ALA A 874 -30.72 -54.73 16.52
CA ALA A 874 -29.65 -53.79 16.20
C ALA A 874 -28.97 -53.27 17.47
N THR A 875 -27.65 -53.17 17.43
CA THR A 875 -26.83 -52.73 18.56
C THR A 875 -26.85 -51.21 18.79
N SER A 876 -27.21 -50.45 17.76
CA SER A 876 -27.27 -48.99 17.76
C SER A 876 -28.14 -48.49 16.60
N TYR A 877 -28.42 -47.18 16.54
CA TYR A 877 -29.18 -46.59 15.44
C TYR A 877 -28.39 -46.75 14.12
N ALA A 878 -27.08 -46.46 14.13
CA ALA A 878 -26.25 -46.67 12.94
C ALA A 878 -26.26 -48.14 12.45
N ASP A 879 -26.29 -49.11 13.36
CA ASP A 879 -26.34 -50.55 13.02
C ASP A 879 -27.64 -50.96 12.31
N VAL A 880 -28.76 -50.28 12.56
CA VAL A 880 -30.01 -50.49 11.79
C VAL A 880 -29.76 -50.22 10.31
N TYR A 881 -29.09 -49.11 9.99
CA TYR A 881 -28.76 -48.75 8.62
C TYR A 881 -27.64 -49.61 8.03
N ASP A 882 -26.64 -50.01 8.82
CA ASP A 882 -25.56 -50.89 8.33
C ASP A 882 -26.07 -52.26 7.91
N LYS A 883 -26.94 -52.88 8.72
CA LYS A 883 -27.58 -54.16 8.41
C LYS A 883 -28.46 -54.12 7.16
N ALA A 884 -29.04 -52.95 6.86
CA ALA A 884 -29.80 -52.71 5.64
C ALA A 884 -28.92 -52.33 4.43
N HIS A 885 -27.60 -52.26 4.60
CA HIS A 885 -26.63 -51.77 3.60
C HIS A 885 -26.91 -50.34 3.13
N LEU A 886 -27.45 -49.51 4.03
CA LEU A 886 -27.72 -48.10 3.78
C LEU A 886 -26.55 -47.20 4.19
N LEU A 887 -25.61 -47.69 5.00
CA LEU A 887 -24.36 -46.96 5.28
C LEU A 887 -23.32 -47.21 4.17
N THR A 888 -23.12 -46.20 3.34
CA THR A 888 -22.17 -46.21 2.23
C THR A 888 -21.37 -44.92 2.18
N SER A 889 -20.35 -44.86 1.32
CA SER A 889 -19.57 -43.62 1.08
C SER A 889 -20.40 -42.47 0.49
N ARG A 890 -21.60 -42.77 -0.03
CA ARG A 890 -22.56 -41.83 -0.63
C ARG A 890 -23.79 -41.59 0.24
N THR A 891 -23.67 -41.85 1.54
CA THR A 891 -24.76 -41.68 2.51
C THR A 891 -24.60 -40.39 3.28
N ILE A 892 -25.64 -39.56 3.27
CA ILE A 892 -25.75 -38.33 4.03
C ILE A 892 -26.65 -38.58 5.23
N LEU A 893 -26.08 -38.48 6.42
CA LEU A 893 -26.75 -38.68 7.70
C LEU A 893 -26.98 -37.32 8.36
N ALA A 894 -28.24 -36.91 8.46
CA ALA A 894 -28.60 -35.64 9.08
C ALA A 894 -28.49 -35.71 10.62
N HIS A 895 -28.10 -34.58 11.21
CA HIS A 895 -27.97 -34.31 12.65
C HIS A 895 -26.75 -34.93 13.33
N GLY A 896 -26.82 -36.23 13.66
CA GLY A 896 -25.76 -36.92 14.38
C GLY A 896 -25.45 -36.35 15.77
N VAL A 897 -26.45 -35.81 16.48
CA VAL A 897 -26.25 -35.12 17.77
C VAL A 897 -25.73 -36.07 18.83
N HIS A 898 -26.37 -37.23 18.94
CA HIS A 898 -26.16 -38.20 20.03
C HIS A 898 -25.40 -39.45 19.59
N LEU A 899 -24.59 -39.35 18.53
CA LEU A 899 -23.80 -40.48 18.04
C LEU A 899 -22.79 -40.92 19.09
N THR A 900 -22.85 -42.19 19.46
CA THR A 900 -21.83 -42.81 20.33
C THR A 900 -20.49 -42.94 19.59
N HIS A 901 -19.39 -43.13 20.33
CA HIS A 901 -18.07 -43.33 19.72
C HIS A 901 -18.02 -44.52 18.75
N ASN A 902 -18.73 -45.61 19.06
CA ASN A 902 -18.81 -46.79 18.19
C ASN A 902 -19.60 -46.49 16.92
N GLU A 903 -20.70 -45.73 17.01
CA GLU A 903 -21.45 -45.30 15.82
C GLU A 903 -20.63 -44.38 14.93
N ARG A 904 -19.92 -43.40 15.50
CA ARG A 904 -19.01 -42.53 14.73
C ARG A 904 -17.90 -43.32 14.04
N THR A 905 -17.35 -44.33 14.73
CA THR A 905 -16.36 -45.24 14.15
C THR A 905 -16.94 -46.03 12.98
N LEU A 906 -18.13 -46.61 13.14
CA LEU A 906 -18.82 -47.36 12.09
C LEU A 906 -19.13 -46.48 10.86
N ILE A 907 -19.68 -45.28 11.09
CA ILE A 907 -19.99 -44.30 10.05
C ILE A 907 -18.73 -43.95 9.25
N ARG A 908 -17.62 -43.69 9.95
CA ARG A 908 -16.32 -43.42 9.32
C ARG A 908 -15.81 -44.60 8.51
N GLU A 909 -15.90 -45.82 9.04
CA GLU A 909 -15.46 -47.05 8.35
C GLU A 909 -16.27 -47.34 7.08
N ARG A 910 -17.56 -47.01 7.08
CA ARG A 910 -18.43 -47.09 5.88
C ARG A 910 -18.26 -45.90 4.95
N GLY A 911 -17.54 -44.87 5.37
CA GLY A 911 -17.32 -43.63 4.64
C GLY A 911 -18.54 -42.71 4.56
N SER A 912 -19.59 -42.98 5.34
CA SER A 912 -20.80 -42.16 5.41
C SER A 912 -20.51 -40.78 5.99
N LYS A 913 -21.37 -39.83 5.68
CA LYS A 913 -21.14 -38.38 5.79
C LYS A 913 -22.17 -37.76 6.73
N ILE A 914 -21.78 -36.74 7.48
CA ILE A 914 -22.68 -36.06 8.43
C ILE A 914 -23.12 -34.71 7.86
N SER A 915 -24.42 -34.45 7.87
CA SER A 915 -25.00 -33.12 7.69
C SER A 915 -25.32 -32.52 9.07
N HIS A 916 -24.49 -31.59 9.51
CA HIS A 916 -24.71 -30.88 10.77
C HIS A 916 -25.78 -29.79 10.58
N CYS A 917 -26.88 -29.88 11.32
CA CYS A 917 -28.05 -29.00 11.19
C CYS A 917 -28.26 -28.12 12.44
N PRO A 918 -27.30 -27.23 12.79
CA PRO A 918 -27.25 -26.59 14.10
C PRO A 918 -28.47 -25.72 14.44
N ALA A 919 -29.07 -25.07 13.44
CA ALA A 919 -30.27 -24.25 13.64
C ALA A 919 -31.46 -25.11 14.09
N SER A 920 -31.66 -26.25 13.43
CA SER A 920 -32.71 -27.22 13.79
C SER A 920 -32.45 -27.83 15.16
N ASN A 921 -31.24 -28.37 15.36
CA ASN A 921 -30.86 -29.01 16.62
C ASN A 921 -31.06 -28.09 17.84
N SER A 922 -30.87 -26.78 17.66
CA SER A 922 -31.09 -25.79 18.71
C SER A 922 -32.57 -25.42 18.87
N ALA A 923 -33.29 -25.23 17.75
CA ALA A 923 -34.69 -24.81 17.75
C ALA A 923 -35.65 -25.87 18.31
N LEU A 924 -35.40 -27.15 17.98
CA LEU A 924 -36.19 -28.28 18.46
C LEU A 924 -35.71 -28.83 19.82
N GLY A 925 -34.63 -28.28 20.38
CA GLY A 925 -34.05 -28.75 21.63
C GLY A 925 -33.37 -30.12 21.52
N SER A 926 -32.96 -30.53 20.32
CA SER A 926 -32.35 -31.84 20.06
C SER A 926 -30.98 -32.00 20.73
N GLY A 927 -30.17 -30.94 20.78
CA GLY A 927 -28.89 -30.92 21.51
C GLY A 927 -27.73 -30.28 20.75
N LEU A 928 -26.51 -30.41 21.28
CA LEU A 928 -25.29 -29.78 20.75
C LEU A 928 -24.39 -30.83 20.08
N ALA A 929 -24.38 -30.89 18.74
CA ALA A 929 -23.58 -31.88 18.02
C ALA A 929 -22.06 -31.63 18.18
N PRO A 930 -21.25 -32.65 18.53
CA PRO A 930 -19.82 -32.50 18.78
C PRO A 930 -18.98 -32.52 17.49
N VAL A 931 -19.18 -31.51 16.62
CA VAL A 931 -18.57 -31.47 15.27
C VAL A 931 -17.04 -31.55 15.30
N ARG A 932 -16.36 -30.86 16.24
CA ARG A 932 -14.90 -30.98 16.36
C ARG A 932 -14.46 -32.43 16.56
N VAL A 933 -15.13 -33.17 17.44
CA VAL A 933 -14.82 -34.57 17.71
C VAL A 933 -14.99 -35.41 16.45
N MET A 934 -16.08 -35.19 15.70
CA MET A 934 -16.31 -35.87 14.43
C MET A 934 -15.19 -35.60 13.41
N LEU A 935 -14.77 -34.34 13.28
CA LEU A 935 -13.69 -33.95 12.38
C LEU A 935 -12.34 -34.56 12.80
N ASP A 936 -12.01 -34.51 14.09
CA ASP A 936 -10.76 -35.07 14.63
C ASP A 936 -10.72 -36.60 14.49
N GLU A 937 -11.86 -37.29 14.59
CA GLU A 937 -11.98 -38.72 14.35
C GLU A 937 -11.95 -39.09 12.84
N GLY A 938 -11.98 -38.10 11.95
CA GLY A 938 -11.88 -38.25 10.50
C GLY A 938 -13.21 -38.43 9.77
N LEU A 939 -14.35 -38.11 10.40
CA LEU A 939 -15.63 -38.04 9.71
C LEU A 939 -15.67 -36.81 8.79
N THR A 940 -16.38 -36.96 7.68
CA THR A 940 -16.66 -35.84 6.79
C THR A 940 -17.97 -35.17 7.20
N VAL A 941 -17.91 -33.86 7.41
CA VAL A 941 -19.04 -33.06 7.89
C VAL A 941 -19.31 -31.89 6.95
N GLY A 942 -20.59 -31.62 6.69
CA GLY A 942 -21.10 -30.45 5.99
C GLY A 942 -22.22 -29.79 6.79
N LEU A 943 -22.84 -28.75 6.25
CA LEU A 943 -23.95 -28.05 6.91
C LEU A 943 -25.28 -28.35 6.21
N GLY A 944 -26.34 -28.46 7.02
CA GLY A 944 -27.72 -28.52 6.57
C GLY A 944 -28.52 -27.38 7.17
N THR A 945 -29.46 -26.82 6.41
CA THR A 945 -30.42 -25.87 6.97
C THR A 945 -31.50 -26.58 7.77
N ASP A 946 -31.86 -27.79 7.32
CA ASP A 946 -32.96 -28.59 7.82
C ASP A 946 -34.27 -27.81 7.91
N VAL A 947 -34.57 -26.98 6.90
CA VAL A 947 -35.89 -26.36 6.88
C VAL A 947 -36.95 -27.48 6.87
N SER A 948 -37.95 -27.53 7.76
CA SER A 948 -38.31 -26.48 8.73
C SER A 948 -38.04 -26.78 10.21
N GLY A 949 -37.30 -27.84 10.56
CA GLY A 949 -36.77 -27.95 11.93
C GLY A 949 -35.87 -26.75 12.24
N GLY A 950 -35.06 -26.35 11.25
CA GLY A 950 -34.35 -25.08 11.20
C GLY A 950 -35.24 -23.93 10.72
N TYR A 951 -35.08 -22.77 11.34
CA TYR A 951 -35.85 -21.55 11.04
C TYR A 951 -35.32 -20.73 9.85
N SER A 952 -34.24 -21.14 9.19
CA SER A 952 -33.56 -20.33 8.18
C SER A 952 -33.19 -21.17 6.95
N PRO A 953 -33.51 -20.71 5.72
CA PRO A 953 -33.08 -21.36 4.48
C PRO A 953 -31.64 -20.97 4.07
N SER A 954 -30.85 -20.37 4.97
CA SER A 954 -29.52 -19.86 4.66
C SER A 954 -28.43 -20.73 5.29
N ILE A 955 -27.52 -21.25 4.45
CA ILE A 955 -26.32 -21.92 4.95
C ILE A 955 -25.36 -20.96 5.67
N LEU A 956 -25.40 -19.66 5.37
CA LEU A 956 -24.66 -18.66 6.14
C LEU A 956 -25.15 -18.60 7.59
N GLU A 957 -26.46 -18.75 7.81
CA GLU A 957 -27.03 -18.88 9.15
C GLU A 957 -26.62 -20.21 9.80
N ALA A 958 -26.65 -21.33 9.07
CA ALA A 958 -26.16 -22.61 9.59
C ALA A 958 -24.68 -22.52 10.01
N ALA A 959 -23.84 -21.79 9.26
CA ALA A 959 -22.44 -21.58 9.59
C ALA A 959 -22.27 -20.73 10.87
N ARG A 960 -23.11 -19.70 11.06
CA ARG A 960 -23.16 -18.94 12.33
C ARG A 960 -23.54 -19.83 13.49
N GLN A 961 -24.61 -20.62 13.34
CA GLN A 961 -25.08 -21.51 14.38
C GLN A 961 -24.06 -22.61 14.72
N ALA A 962 -23.34 -23.15 13.73
CA ALA A 962 -22.24 -24.10 13.97
C ALA A 962 -21.13 -23.49 14.86
N CYS A 963 -20.74 -22.24 14.60
CA CYS A 963 -19.80 -21.51 15.45
C CYS A 963 -20.36 -21.24 16.86
N LEU A 964 -21.67 -20.99 17.02
CA LEU A 964 -22.27 -20.73 18.32
C LEU A 964 -22.43 -22.02 19.14
N VAL A 965 -22.98 -23.08 18.54
CA VAL A 965 -23.13 -24.41 19.13
C VAL A 965 -21.79 -24.94 19.61
N SER A 966 -20.74 -24.87 18.78
CA SER A 966 -19.40 -25.31 19.17
C SER A 966 -18.81 -24.54 20.36
N ARG A 967 -19.16 -23.26 20.55
CA ARG A 967 -18.72 -22.47 21.71
C ARG A 967 -19.48 -22.81 23.00
N LEU A 968 -20.72 -23.25 22.88
CA LEU A 968 -21.55 -23.68 24.00
C LEU A 968 -21.23 -25.11 24.45
N LEU A 969 -20.76 -25.95 23.51
CA LEU A 969 -20.49 -27.36 23.73
C LEU A 969 -19.58 -27.63 24.95
N GLY A 970 -18.52 -26.83 25.15
CA GLY A 970 -17.60 -26.98 26.28
C GLY A 970 -18.23 -26.83 27.68
N TYR A 971 -19.46 -26.32 27.74
CA TYR A 971 -20.22 -26.13 28.99
C TYR A 971 -21.29 -27.21 29.23
N SER A 972 -21.50 -28.15 28.30
CA SER A 972 -22.43 -29.25 28.53
C SER A 972 -21.78 -30.40 29.32
N THR A 973 -22.53 -31.00 30.23
CA THR A 973 -22.08 -32.15 31.02
C THR A 973 -21.74 -33.33 30.10
N ASP A 974 -22.60 -33.61 29.11
CA ASP A 974 -22.40 -34.70 28.15
C ASP A 974 -21.06 -34.59 27.40
N PHE A 975 -20.64 -33.37 27.03
CA PHE A 975 -19.37 -33.17 26.35
C PHE A 975 -18.16 -33.31 27.29
N GLN A 976 -18.29 -32.83 28.53
CA GLN A 976 -17.24 -32.97 29.55
C GLN A 976 -17.03 -34.45 29.89
N GLU A 977 -18.10 -35.23 29.99
CA GLU A 977 -18.05 -36.67 30.17
C GLU A 977 -17.46 -37.38 28.94
N MET A 978 -17.92 -37.02 27.73
CA MET A 978 -17.41 -37.59 26.47
C MET A 978 -15.91 -37.40 26.28
N THR A 979 -15.37 -36.25 26.69
CA THR A 979 -13.95 -35.91 26.53
C THR A 979 -13.09 -36.19 27.76
N GLY A 980 -13.71 -36.52 28.90
CA GLY A 980 -13.03 -36.68 30.18
C GLY A 980 -12.43 -35.39 30.75
N ASN A 981 -12.79 -34.22 30.21
CA ASN A 981 -12.22 -32.92 30.57
C ASN A 981 -13.29 -32.02 31.18
N SER A 982 -13.16 -31.70 32.47
CA SER A 982 -14.08 -30.79 33.18
C SER A 982 -13.88 -29.31 32.85
N THR A 983 -12.83 -28.95 32.11
CA THR A 983 -12.51 -27.58 31.69
C THR A 983 -12.20 -27.53 30.20
N SER A 984 -12.92 -26.70 29.44
CA SER A 984 -12.70 -26.49 28.00
C SER A 984 -11.30 -25.90 27.71
N THR A 985 -10.61 -26.49 26.74
CA THR A 985 -9.35 -25.96 26.17
C THR A 985 -9.60 -24.97 25.03
N GLY A 986 -10.85 -24.86 24.57
CA GLY A 986 -11.26 -24.06 23.42
C GLY A 986 -11.10 -24.76 22.07
N HIS A 987 -10.55 -25.97 22.02
CA HIS A 987 -10.35 -26.75 20.78
C HIS A 987 -11.66 -27.13 20.09
N GLU A 988 -12.73 -27.29 20.87
CA GLU A 988 -14.07 -27.62 20.38
C GLU A 988 -14.65 -26.51 19.48
N LYS A 989 -14.16 -25.27 19.61
CA LYS A 989 -14.70 -24.09 18.93
C LYS A 989 -14.34 -24.12 17.45
N LEU A 990 -15.34 -23.97 16.61
CA LEU A 990 -15.14 -23.79 15.17
C LEU A 990 -14.84 -22.32 14.88
N SER A 991 -13.77 -22.09 14.13
CA SER A 991 -13.44 -20.78 13.57
C SER A 991 -14.42 -20.37 12.46
N VAL A 992 -14.36 -19.11 12.03
CA VAL A 992 -15.17 -18.61 10.89
C VAL A 992 -14.77 -19.35 9.61
N GLU A 993 -13.48 -19.56 9.42
CA GLU A 993 -12.89 -20.26 8.28
C GLU A 993 -13.35 -21.72 8.22
N GLU A 994 -13.36 -22.42 9.36
CA GLU A 994 -13.85 -23.80 9.43
C GLU A 994 -15.34 -23.90 9.16
N SER A 995 -16.17 -23.02 9.72
CA SER A 995 -17.60 -23.05 9.45
C SER A 995 -17.93 -22.71 7.99
N LEU A 996 -17.20 -21.79 7.37
CA LEU A 996 -17.31 -21.51 5.93
C LEU A 996 -16.77 -22.66 5.07
N TYR A 997 -15.77 -23.42 5.55
CA TYR A 997 -15.33 -24.66 4.92
C TYR A 997 -16.46 -25.70 4.94
N LEU A 998 -17.10 -25.93 6.09
CA LEU A 998 -18.24 -26.86 6.20
C LEU A 998 -19.40 -26.46 5.28
N ALA A 999 -19.64 -25.15 5.11
CA ALA A 999 -20.63 -24.58 4.21
C ALA A 999 -20.31 -24.75 2.71
N THR A 1000 -19.05 -25.05 2.36
CA THR A 1000 -18.56 -25.13 0.98
C THR A 1000 -17.87 -26.47 0.74
N ARG A 1001 -16.53 -26.56 0.84
CA ARG A 1001 -15.78 -27.78 0.56
C ARG A 1001 -16.18 -28.99 1.42
N GLY A 1002 -16.52 -28.77 2.69
CA GLY A 1002 -17.05 -29.82 3.56
C GLY A 1002 -18.37 -30.36 3.03
N GLY A 1003 -19.33 -29.47 2.72
CA GLY A 1003 -20.58 -29.84 2.06
C GLY A 1003 -20.38 -30.53 0.71
N ALA A 1004 -19.41 -30.09 -0.10
CA ALA A 1004 -19.07 -30.72 -1.37
C ALA A 1004 -18.61 -32.17 -1.17
N ALA A 1005 -17.80 -32.43 -0.15
CA ALA A 1005 -17.38 -33.78 0.21
C ALA A 1005 -18.52 -34.65 0.76
N VAL A 1006 -19.50 -34.06 1.44
CA VAL A 1006 -20.71 -34.78 1.90
C VAL A 1006 -21.56 -35.25 0.71
N VAL A 1007 -21.69 -34.44 -0.33
CA VAL A 1007 -22.48 -34.79 -1.53
C VAL A 1007 -21.68 -35.50 -2.63
N ASP A 1008 -20.49 -36.03 -2.30
CA ASP A 1008 -19.58 -36.74 -3.22
C ASP A 1008 -19.13 -35.90 -4.45
N MET A 1009 -18.84 -34.61 -4.22
CA MET A 1009 -18.41 -33.66 -5.25
C MET A 1009 -17.21 -32.79 -4.81
N ALA A 1010 -16.35 -33.30 -3.93
CA ALA A 1010 -15.19 -32.56 -3.38
C ALA A 1010 -14.22 -32.02 -4.45
N ASP A 1011 -14.10 -32.73 -5.58
CA ASP A 1011 -13.23 -32.36 -6.70
C ASP A 1011 -13.95 -31.53 -7.77
N ASP A 1012 -15.27 -31.32 -7.62
CA ASP A 1012 -16.10 -30.66 -8.62
C ASP A 1012 -16.59 -29.28 -8.17
N ILE A 1013 -16.94 -29.07 -6.90
CA ILE A 1013 -17.52 -27.81 -6.40
C ILE A 1013 -16.96 -27.42 -5.03
N GLY A 1014 -17.32 -26.22 -4.54
CA GLY A 1014 -16.93 -25.71 -3.22
C GLY A 1014 -15.61 -24.92 -3.21
N GLY A 1015 -14.96 -24.74 -4.36
CA GLY A 1015 -13.72 -23.97 -4.49
C GLY A 1015 -13.52 -23.39 -5.89
N PHE A 1016 -12.38 -22.73 -6.09
CA PHE A 1016 -12.01 -22.07 -7.35
C PHE A 1016 -10.80 -22.73 -8.04
N ASP A 1017 -10.57 -24.02 -7.77
CA ASP A 1017 -9.45 -24.74 -8.36
C ASP A 1017 -9.68 -25.01 -9.85
N LYS A 1018 -8.61 -25.04 -10.63
CA LYS A 1018 -8.70 -25.37 -12.06
C LYS A 1018 -9.34 -26.75 -12.24
N GLY A 1019 -10.34 -26.83 -13.11
CA GLY A 1019 -11.11 -28.04 -13.35
C GLY A 1019 -12.43 -28.09 -12.57
N MET A 1020 -12.56 -27.38 -11.44
CA MET A 1020 -13.84 -27.30 -10.73
C MET A 1020 -14.91 -26.59 -11.55
N ILE A 1021 -16.17 -26.85 -11.22
CA ILE A 1021 -17.36 -26.24 -11.79
C ILE A 1021 -17.58 -24.88 -11.11
N TRP A 1022 -17.91 -23.86 -11.90
CA TRP A 1022 -18.21 -22.51 -11.42
C TRP A 1022 -19.61 -22.44 -10.80
N ASP A 1023 -19.70 -22.95 -9.58
CA ASP A 1023 -20.79 -22.73 -8.64
C ASP A 1023 -20.33 -21.66 -7.64
N ALA A 1024 -20.77 -20.41 -7.83
CA ALA A 1024 -20.21 -19.24 -7.16
C ALA A 1024 -21.27 -18.20 -6.80
N GLN A 1025 -20.95 -17.32 -5.86
CA GLN A 1025 -21.74 -16.15 -5.50
C GLN A 1025 -20.85 -14.90 -5.48
N LEU A 1026 -21.39 -13.78 -5.94
CA LEU A 1026 -20.77 -12.46 -5.81
C LEU A 1026 -21.42 -11.76 -4.61
N ILE A 1027 -20.60 -11.42 -3.63
CA ILE A 1027 -21.01 -10.72 -2.42
C ILE A 1027 -20.74 -9.24 -2.58
N GLU A 1028 -21.65 -8.39 -2.09
CA GLU A 1028 -21.51 -6.94 -2.02
C GLU A 1028 -21.78 -6.48 -0.57
N LEU A 1029 -20.82 -5.76 0.03
CA LEU A 1029 -20.92 -5.27 1.40
C LEU A 1029 -21.23 -3.75 1.45
N GLY A 1030 -22.02 -3.34 2.44
CA GLY A 1030 -22.34 -1.93 2.67
C GLY A 1030 -21.18 -1.17 3.33
N ALA A 1031 -21.06 0.12 3.02
CA ALA A 1031 -20.17 1.03 3.74
C ALA A 1031 -20.95 2.14 4.45
N VAL A 1032 -20.42 2.55 5.60
CA VAL A 1032 -20.90 3.70 6.34
C VAL A 1032 -20.28 4.94 5.72
N ASN A 1033 -21.12 5.83 5.21
CA ASN A 1033 -20.68 7.10 4.68
C ASN A 1033 -20.04 7.92 5.79
N ASN A 1034 -18.74 8.18 5.68
CA ASN A 1034 -18.04 9.11 6.55
C ASN A 1034 -18.46 10.55 6.22
N ASN A 1035 -19.63 10.96 6.73
CA ASN A 1035 -20.19 12.31 6.65
C ASN A 1035 -20.02 13.05 7.98
N THR A 1036 -19.03 12.68 8.81
CA THR A 1036 -18.72 13.43 10.02
C THR A 1036 -18.06 14.75 9.65
N VAL A 1037 -18.90 15.73 9.37
CA VAL A 1037 -18.61 17.13 9.67
C VAL A 1037 -18.37 17.18 11.17
N SER A 1038 -17.20 17.66 11.61
CA SER A 1038 -16.93 17.82 13.04
C SER A 1038 -17.95 18.80 13.61
N PRO A 1039 -18.44 18.66 14.87
CA PRO A 1039 -19.31 19.67 15.47
C PRO A 1039 -18.70 21.08 15.48
N SER A 1040 -17.37 21.20 15.32
CA SER A 1040 -16.64 22.47 15.13
C SER A 1040 -16.92 23.15 13.78
N ASP A 1041 -17.39 22.42 12.78
CA ASP A 1041 -17.53 22.90 11.40
C ASP A 1041 -18.97 23.39 11.11
N LEU A 1042 -19.85 23.36 12.11
CA LEU A 1042 -21.24 23.84 12.01
C LEU A 1042 -21.39 25.36 12.22
N ALA A 1043 -20.31 26.06 12.54
CA ALA A 1043 -20.31 27.52 12.68
C ALA A 1043 -19.58 28.18 11.50
N GLY A 1044 -20.24 28.21 10.35
CA GLY A 1044 -20.01 29.26 9.35
C GLY A 1044 -19.05 28.93 8.21
N VAL A 1045 -19.46 28.05 7.29
CA VAL A 1045 -19.06 28.17 5.87
C VAL A 1045 -20.23 27.71 4.99
N HIS A 1046 -20.89 28.67 4.33
CA HIS A 1046 -21.73 28.36 3.17
C HIS A 1046 -20.83 28.08 1.97
N GLY A 1047 -20.87 26.86 1.46
CA GLY A 1047 -20.45 26.54 0.09
C GLY A 1047 -19.13 25.78 -0.04
N PHE A 1048 -19.09 24.51 0.34
CA PHE A 1048 -18.20 23.52 -0.27
C PHE A 1048 -18.94 22.20 -0.46
N ALA A 1049 -19.51 22.00 -1.64
CA ALA A 1049 -19.99 20.70 -2.11
C ALA A 1049 -18.84 19.93 -2.75
N GLY A 1050 -17.84 19.54 -1.95
CA GLY A 1050 -16.76 18.63 -2.37
C GLY A 1050 -17.18 17.19 -2.14
N ARG A 1051 -17.99 16.62 -3.05
CA ARG A 1051 -18.31 15.18 -3.03
C ARG A 1051 -17.07 14.38 -3.44
N ILE A 1052 -16.52 13.59 -2.52
CA ILE A 1052 -15.74 12.38 -2.86
C ILE A 1052 -16.66 11.16 -2.64
N PRO A 1053 -17.11 10.43 -3.67
CA PRO A 1053 -17.78 9.15 -3.49
C PRO A 1053 -17.00 8.01 -4.23
N VAL A 1054 -16.94 6.73 -3.82
CA VAL A 1054 -17.91 5.82 -3.16
C VAL A 1054 -17.08 4.68 -2.50
N LYS A 1055 -17.21 4.18 -1.25
CA LYS A 1055 -18.23 4.25 -0.17
C LYS A 1055 -19.63 3.80 -0.61
N SER A 1056 -19.82 2.52 -0.95
CA SER A 1056 -21.18 2.01 -1.28
C SER A 1056 -22.17 2.44 -0.21
N GLY A 1057 -23.38 2.81 -0.62
CA GLY A 1057 -24.45 3.14 0.32
C GLY A 1057 -24.83 1.93 1.20
N PRO A 1058 -25.93 2.01 1.97
CA PRO A 1058 -26.39 0.86 2.72
C PRO A 1058 -26.70 -0.31 1.77
N VAL A 1059 -25.88 -1.37 1.85
CA VAL A 1059 -26.08 -2.65 1.14
C VAL A 1059 -26.11 -3.76 2.20
N GLY A 1060 -27.25 -4.43 2.29
CA GLY A 1060 -27.53 -5.37 3.37
C GLY A 1060 -27.41 -4.71 4.74
N ASN A 1061 -26.93 -5.48 5.71
CA ASN A 1061 -26.76 -5.06 7.11
C ASN A 1061 -25.30 -5.06 7.58
N VAL A 1062 -24.36 -5.36 6.68
CA VAL A 1062 -22.93 -5.26 6.97
C VAL A 1062 -22.49 -3.80 6.85
N ASN A 1063 -21.91 -3.27 7.93
CA ASN A 1063 -21.42 -1.91 8.00
C ASN A 1063 -19.89 -1.89 8.04
N LEU A 1064 -19.28 -1.42 6.95
CA LEU A 1064 -17.84 -1.16 6.85
C LEU A 1064 -17.54 0.33 7.09
N PHE A 1065 -16.52 0.63 7.87
CA PHE A 1065 -16.11 1.98 8.24
C PHE A 1065 -14.84 2.45 7.49
N GLY A 1066 -14.23 1.57 6.69
CA GLY A 1066 -13.13 1.88 5.78
C GLY A 1066 -11.74 1.51 6.31
N ASN A 1067 -11.65 1.07 7.57
CA ASN A 1067 -10.40 0.67 8.21
C ASN A 1067 -10.29 -0.85 8.41
N GLU A 1068 -11.33 -1.61 8.04
CA GLU A 1068 -11.37 -3.06 8.20
C GLU A 1068 -10.39 -3.77 7.27
N THR A 1069 -9.60 -4.67 7.86
CA THR A 1069 -8.83 -5.69 7.14
C THR A 1069 -9.75 -6.63 6.37
N TRP A 1070 -9.19 -7.34 5.39
CA TRP A 1070 -9.94 -8.33 4.61
C TRP A 1070 -10.58 -9.41 5.50
N GLN A 1071 -9.84 -9.91 6.48
CA GLN A 1071 -10.31 -10.89 7.45
C GLN A 1071 -11.49 -10.35 8.25
N GLU A 1072 -11.43 -9.09 8.71
CA GLU A 1072 -12.54 -8.44 9.42
C GLU A 1072 -13.77 -8.27 8.52
N GLN A 1073 -13.59 -7.98 7.23
CA GLN A 1073 -14.72 -7.90 6.28
C GLN A 1073 -15.44 -9.24 6.14
N ILE A 1074 -14.69 -10.34 5.97
CA ILE A 1074 -15.26 -11.69 5.90
C ILE A 1074 -15.94 -12.08 7.22
N GLN A 1075 -15.34 -11.77 8.36
CA GLN A 1075 -15.96 -12.04 9.66
C GLN A 1075 -17.24 -11.22 9.84
N LYS A 1076 -17.25 -9.94 9.47
CA LYS A 1076 -18.45 -9.10 9.51
C LYS A 1076 -19.55 -9.64 8.59
N TRP A 1077 -19.21 -10.09 7.39
CA TRP A 1077 -20.16 -10.77 6.51
C TRP A 1077 -20.69 -12.07 7.13
N MET A 1078 -19.82 -12.91 7.70
CA MET A 1078 -20.26 -14.15 8.35
C MET A 1078 -21.18 -13.88 9.53
N TRP A 1079 -20.85 -12.91 10.39
CA TRP A 1079 -21.62 -12.63 11.61
C TRP A 1079 -22.87 -11.80 11.40
N SER A 1080 -22.85 -10.86 10.44
CA SER A 1080 -23.95 -9.92 10.22
C SER A 1080 -24.65 -10.12 8.89
N GLY A 1081 -23.96 -10.55 7.84
CA GLY A 1081 -24.52 -10.60 6.48
C GLY A 1081 -25.66 -11.60 6.27
N ASP A 1082 -26.42 -11.38 5.20
CA ASP A 1082 -27.55 -12.22 4.78
C ASP A 1082 -27.74 -12.21 3.24
N ASP A 1083 -28.90 -12.67 2.74
CA ASP A 1083 -29.24 -12.67 1.31
C ASP A 1083 -29.12 -11.30 0.66
N ARG A 1084 -29.30 -10.21 1.43
CA ARG A 1084 -29.14 -8.86 0.88
C ARG A 1084 -27.71 -8.59 0.45
N ASN A 1085 -26.72 -9.34 0.92
CA ASN A 1085 -25.33 -9.21 0.46
C ASN A 1085 -25.02 -10.10 -0.75
N VAL A 1086 -25.86 -11.09 -1.07
CA VAL A 1086 -25.67 -11.96 -2.23
C VAL A 1086 -26.18 -11.23 -3.47
N LYS A 1087 -25.26 -10.72 -4.28
CA LYS A 1087 -25.60 -9.91 -5.46
C LYS A 1087 -25.94 -10.77 -6.67
N ASN A 1088 -25.11 -11.77 -6.96
CA ASN A 1088 -25.29 -12.67 -8.11
C ASN A 1088 -24.93 -14.09 -7.69
N VAL A 1089 -25.58 -15.09 -8.30
CA VAL A 1089 -25.25 -16.51 -8.10
C VAL A 1089 -25.15 -17.21 -9.43
N TRP A 1090 -24.10 -18.01 -9.58
CA TRP A 1090 -23.85 -18.86 -10.72
C TRP A 1090 -23.89 -20.32 -10.32
N VAL A 1091 -24.48 -21.15 -11.18
CA VAL A 1091 -24.40 -22.61 -11.12
C VAL A 1091 -23.97 -23.10 -12.49
N GLN A 1092 -22.94 -23.93 -12.52
CA GLN A 1092 -22.33 -24.45 -13.74
C GLN A 1092 -21.97 -23.35 -14.75
N GLY A 1093 -21.41 -22.24 -14.25
CA GLY A 1093 -21.03 -21.09 -15.09
C GLY A 1093 -22.20 -20.21 -15.55
N LYS A 1094 -23.46 -20.55 -15.23
CA LYS A 1094 -24.64 -19.80 -15.65
C LYS A 1094 -25.19 -18.96 -14.51
N LEU A 1095 -25.50 -17.70 -14.78
CA LEU A 1095 -26.14 -16.81 -13.82
C LEU A 1095 -27.58 -17.29 -13.58
N VAL A 1096 -27.89 -17.69 -12.34
CA VAL A 1096 -29.20 -18.23 -11.94
C VAL A 1096 -29.96 -17.32 -10.97
N HIS A 1097 -29.27 -16.38 -10.33
CA HIS A 1097 -29.86 -15.38 -9.47
C HIS A 1097 -29.13 -14.05 -9.60
N THR A 1098 -29.89 -12.96 -9.51
CA THR A 1098 -29.37 -11.61 -9.33
C THR A 1098 -30.30 -10.88 -8.37
N ARG A 1099 -29.73 -10.23 -7.36
CA ARG A 1099 -30.44 -9.38 -6.42
C ARG A 1099 -30.95 -8.15 -7.18
N ASN A 1100 -32.25 -7.91 -7.09
CA ASN A 1100 -32.90 -6.76 -7.73
C ASN A 1100 -32.47 -5.43 -7.09
#